data_AF-Q5LA83-F1
#
_entry.id   AF-Q5LA83-F1
#
_cell.length_a   1.000
_cell.length_b   1.000
_cell.length_c   1.000
_cell.angle_alpha   90.00
_cell.angle_beta   90.00
_cell.angle_gamma   90.00
#
_symmetry.space_group_name_H-M   'P 1'
#
loop_
_entity.id
_entity.type
_entity.pdbx_description
1 polymer ?
#
loop_
_entity_poly.entity_id
_entity_poly.type
_entity_poly.pdbx_seq_one_letter_code
_entity_poly.pdbx_strand_id
1 'polypeptide(L)'
;MIDNKLFTFQQIYEAYRKLKSYIYYDNTSLFIRKEFSSFESSILAGENFEDNFKKKMKSLYDILNSDNYQTDLDKLVSKIGYKLVPKSIKKKESTIVTNIPHTGKIEVESYNILIDAPIEIHIISVLWLIVAGKELCKYVNENNYAYKLLLLDESYLPMTDIKIETNKENYVVTGLQLYEPYFIGYQNWRDNALNSATKLLDDNKDATILSLDIQRYFYSVRIDLDSIKNRCSHSNKQIEKCFHLLQIINKTYTSKINKLLDIPLTNDELNAGYTILPIGLLSSGLLGNLYLEDFDKTIKEELNPAYYGRYVDDILFVFSDRKVKLEVNNPIHDFIDRYFIKKNILETILDENNITYLLPVGSHKLKIQSEKVILEHFNHKESRAAINIFKKNLDKNRSEFRFLPYEENIDNEFDNEAFSMHYSDSINKLRSIKEFKEDKYGASKFLAHKIFLSKISPNEKDYNRKYFFQSSKQILTFFKGSTALSLYTLWEKVATYFVINNESKCLIIFYNQVLNTINNIKTVNGENKIKEDLKEFLFISIAMPISMRMNIKIDNNNDDVVIHKLADDIRKTNMFRQNLLGISCINYTDYIDHITNDLFHINIKNIKDLKIQINIAKFISPRFVHYHEFNILNIYQVFSSINKESDIRLFDKIQDIAFNQYKEFNYDWRFLYSNTDPIYPKDFFTLTQSENSNCKNINILEDNEVECNKKIGLANIEVSENDILSAIKMIPNISKERRKRIFEIMNYSHKKHVDLVVLPEVSVPFEWIDFFAEQSKNNNIAFIIGLEHVVSSYNFAYNFTATILPIKQKEFTTCLVRIRLKNYYSHSEKELLKGYRLINPSEIKPELKLYDLFHWRKSYFSVYNCFELANISDRALFKSKLDFIVATEYNKDINYFSDIAGSWVRDLHCFFVQANSSQYGDSRIVQPAKSDFKNMISVKGGKHPVVLIDELQIDKLRDFQNKEYNLQKELIDKEKTHLKPTPPDFNKDNVLKRIKDEPI
;
A
#
# COMPACT_ATOMS: atom_id res chain seq x y z
N MET A 1 -42.46 15.23 -11.99
CA MET A 1 -41.70 16.40 -12.44
C MET A 1 -40.23 16.05 -12.28
N ILE A 2 -39.49 15.91 -13.38
CA ILE A 2 -38.06 15.60 -13.32
C ILE A 2 -37.38 16.89 -12.88
N ASP A 3 -36.81 16.86 -11.67
CA ASP A 3 -36.16 17.99 -11.03
C ASP A 3 -34.95 18.41 -11.90
N ASN A 4 -35.00 19.61 -12.48
CA ASN A 4 -34.06 20.11 -13.50
C ASN A 4 -32.75 20.61 -12.84
N LYS A 5 -32.11 19.76 -12.03
CA LYS A 5 -30.95 20.09 -11.20
C LYS A 5 -29.64 19.80 -11.92
N LEU A 6 -28.67 20.71 -11.81
CA LEU A 6 -27.35 20.56 -12.41
C LEU A 6 -26.53 19.47 -11.72
N PHE A 7 -26.53 19.39 -10.39
CA PHE A 7 -25.75 18.43 -9.61
C PHE A 7 -26.63 17.69 -8.59
N THR A 8 -26.46 16.37 -8.52
CA THR A 8 -27.14 15.53 -7.51
C THR A 8 -26.32 15.44 -6.23
N PHE A 9 -26.96 15.06 -5.11
CA PHE A 9 -26.23 14.75 -3.88
C PHE A 9 -25.30 13.55 -4.05
N GLN A 10 -25.64 12.59 -4.93
CA GLN A 10 -24.78 11.46 -5.25
C GLN A 10 -23.44 11.91 -5.85
N GLN A 11 -23.47 12.84 -6.82
CA GLN A 11 -22.25 13.39 -7.42
C GLN A 11 -21.39 14.16 -6.41
N ILE A 12 -22.02 14.94 -5.51
CA ILE A 12 -21.31 15.63 -4.42
C ILE A 12 -20.64 14.63 -3.48
N TYR A 13 -21.35 13.56 -3.12
CA TYR A 13 -20.84 12.52 -2.24
C TYR A 13 -19.70 11.73 -2.88
N GLU A 14 -19.77 11.41 -4.17
CA GLU A 14 -18.69 10.78 -4.92
C GLU A 14 -17.44 11.67 -4.98
N ALA A 15 -17.60 12.96 -5.25
CA ALA A 15 -16.50 13.91 -5.23
C ALA A 15 -15.85 14.01 -3.84
N TYR A 16 -16.67 14.03 -2.78
CA TYR A 16 -16.21 13.96 -1.38
C TYR A 16 -15.43 12.67 -1.11
N ARG A 17 -15.92 11.50 -1.53
CA ARG A 17 -15.26 10.20 -1.32
C ARG A 17 -13.92 10.10 -2.05
N LYS A 18 -13.85 10.59 -3.30
CA LYS A 18 -12.61 10.68 -4.07
C LYS A 18 -11.60 11.61 -3.42
N LEU A 19 -12.05 12.78 -2.95
CA LEU A 19 -11.21 13.72 -2.22
C LEU A 19 -10.66 13.08 -0.94
N LYS A 20 -11.53 12.48 -0.12
CA LYS A 20 -11.14 11.81 1.13
C LYS A 20 -10.09 10.73 0.88
N SER A 21 -10.31 9.88 -0.12
CA SER A 21 -9.37 8.83 -0.51
C SER A 21 -8.03 9.39 -0.98
N TYR A 22 -8.04 10.43 -1.82
CA TYR A 22 -6.81 11.07 -2.27
C TYR A 22 -6.00 11.63 -1.08
N ILE A 23 -6.65 12.36 -0.17
CA ILE A 23 -6.02 12.91 1.04
C ILE A 23 -5.56 11.82 2.02
N TYR A 24 -6.25 10.68 2.04
CA TYR A 24 -5.85 9.55 2.85
C TYR A 24 -4.49 8.94 2.42
N TYR A 25 -4.24 8.85 1.11
CA TYR A 25 -2.97 8.34 0.59
C TYR A 25 -1.90 9.44 0.44
N ASP A 26 -2.30 10.70 0.42
CA ASP A 26 -1.36 11.82 0.46
C ASP A 26 -0.66 11.91 1.83
N ASN A 27 0.67 12.00 1.77
CA ASN A 27 1.53 12.14 2.94
C ASN A 27 2.03 13.58 3.12
N THR A 28 1.65 14.51 2.24
CA THR A 28 2.26 15.84 2.17
C THR A 28 1.52 16.90 3.00
N SER A 29 0.18 16.83 3.12
CA SER A 29 -0.60 17.82 3.90
C SER A 29 -1.45 17.19 5.01
N LEU A 30 -1.01 17.33 6.25
CA LEU A 30 -1.78 16.93 7.44
C LEU A 30 -2.91 17.91 7.80
N PHE A 31 -2.83 19.16 7.35
CA PHE A 31 -3.85 20.18 7.65
C PHE A 31 -5.23 19.79 7.11
N ILE A 32 -5.30 19.43 5.83
CA ILE A 32 -6.57 19.02 5.21
C ILE A 32 -7.11 17.71 5.81
N ARG A 33 -6.23 16.82 6.30
CA ARG A 33 -6.64 15.63 7.04
C ARG A 33 -7.36 15.99 8.35
N LYS A 34 -6.82 16.96 9.10
CA LYS A 34 -7.51 17.54 10.26
C LYS A 34 -8.87 18.13 9.87
N GLU A 35 -8.93 18.90 8.79
CA GLU A 35 -10.19 19.49 8.32
C GLU A 35 -11.24 18.43 7.99
N PHE A 36 -10.85 17.31 7.37
CA PHE A 36 -11.72 16.15 7.15
C PHE A 36 -12.25 15.58 8.47
N SER A 37 -11.36 15.37 9.45
CA SER A 37 -11.75 14.85 10.76
C SER A 37 -12.73 15.80 11.48
N SER A 38 -12.47 17.10 11.48
CA SER A 38 -13.40 18.07 12.07
C SER A 38 -14.73 18.15 11.32
N PHE A 39 -14.71 18.06 9.98
CA PHE A 39 -15.90 18.04 9.14
C PHE A 39 -16.79 16.82 9.45
N GLU A 40 -16.21 15.62 9.48
CA GLU A 40 -16.94 14.37 9.70
C GLU A 40 -17.39 14.16 11.13
N SER A 41 -16.59 14.56 12.13
CA SER A 41 -17.02 14.52 13.54
C SER A 41 -18.34 15.28 13.74
N SER A 42 -18.56 16.36 12.99
CA SER A 42 -19.82 17.11 13.05
C SER A 42 -21.02 16.37 12.42
N ILE A 43 -20.77 15.42 11.51
CA ILE A 43 -21.81 14.60 10.86
C ILE A 43 -22.16 13.39 11.71
N LEU A 44 -21.17 12.80 12.37
CA LEU A 44 -21.30 11.61 13.21
C LEU A 44 -21.99 11.86 14.56
N ALA A 45 -22.26 13.12 14.92
CA ALA A 45 -22.88 13.50 16.19
C ALA A 45 -24.38 13.14 16.32
N GLY A 46 -24.97 12.38 15.39
CA GLY A 46 -26.38 11.95 15.42
C GLY A 46 -26.60 10.57 14.77
N GLU A 47 -27.81 10.02 14.87
CA GLU A 47 -28.08 8.61 14.52
C GLU A 47 -28.10 8.30 13.01
N ASN A 48 -28.28 9.30 12.13
CA ASN A 48 -28.33 9.09 10.66
C ASN A 48 -27.25 9.88 9.90
N PHE A 49 -26.22 9.19 9.40
CA PHE A 49 -25.16 9.77 8.57
C PHE A 49 -25.72 10.42 7.30
N GLU A 50 -26.66 9.76 6.61
CA GLU A 50 -27.15 10.18 5.31
C GLU A 50 -27.80 11.57 5.38
N ASP A 51 -28.70 11.76 6.33
CA ASP A 51 -29.41 13.03 6.55
C ASP A 51 -28.46 14.13 7.00
N ASN A 52 -27.51 13.80 7.88
CA ASN A 52 -26.55 14.77 8.39
C ASN A 52 -25.59 15.25 7.30
N PHE A 53 -25.13 14.35 6.42
CA PHE A 53 -24.32 14.74 5.27
C PHE A 53 -25.11 15.64 4.31
N LYS A 54 -26.36 15.28 3.97
CA LYS A 54 -27.27 16.13 3.17
C LYS A 54 -27.44 17.51 3.78
N LYS A 55 -27.71 17.60 5.09
CA LYS A 55 -27.85 18.88 5.82
C LYS A 55 -26.57 19.71 5.76
N LYS A 56 -25.42 19.07 6.00
CA LYS A 56 -24.11 19.73 5.96
C LYS A 56 -23.76 20.26 4.56
N MET A 57 -24.08 19.49 3.53
CA MET A 57 -23.82 19.82 2.12
C MET A 57 -24.90 20.69 1.48
N LYS A 58 -25.96 21.06 2.21
CA LYS A 58 -27.10 21.81 1.66
C LYS A 58 -26.69 23.14 1.04
N SER A 59 -25.82 23.90 1.72
CA SER A 59 -25.33 25.18 1.20
C SER A 59 -24.53 25.00 -0.10
N LEU A 60 -23.63 24.00 -0.17
CA LEU A 60 -22.91 23.68 -1.42
C LEU A 60 -23.86 23.23 -2.53
N TYR A 61 -24.84 22.39 -2.20
CA TYR A 61 -25.85 21.92 -3.14
C TYR A 61 -26.66 23.06 -3.74
N ASP A 62 -27.05 24.05 -2.93
CA ASP A 62 -27.76 25.24 -3.37
C ASP A 62 -26.84 26.14 -4.21
N ILE A 63 -25.56 26.29 -3.85
CA ILE A 63 -24.56 26.98 -4.70
C ILE A 63 -24.45 26.35 -6.08
N LEU A 64 -24.47 25.02 -6.16
CA LEU A 64 -24.33 24.28 -7.41
C LEU A 64 -25.58 24.29 -8.30
N ASN A 65 -26.78 24.46 -7.71
CA ASN A 65 -28.06 24.24 -8.41
C ASN A 65 -28.98 25.47 -8.49
N SER A 66 -28.84 26.45 -7.61
CA SER A 66 -29.67 27.66 -7.57
C SER A 66 -29.02 28.80 -8.34
N ASP A 67 -29.83 29.79 -8.73
CA ASP A 67 -29.38 31.08 -9.27
C ASP A 67 -29.17 32.13 -8.15
N ASN A 68 -29.86 31.98 -7.01
CA ASN A 68 -29.76 32.88 -5.85
C ASN A 68 -28.77 32.33 -4.79
N TYR A 69 -27.49 32.21 -5.17
CA TYR A 69 -26.46 31.60 -4.31
C TYR A 69 -25.33 32.54 -3.86
N GLN A 70 -25.33 33.79 -4.32
CA GLN A 70 -24.19 34.71 -4.11
C GLN A 70 -23.84 34.88 -2.63
N THR A 71 -24.82 35.11 -1.78
CA THR A 71 -24.61 35.28 -0.33
C THR A 71 -23.95 34.06 0.32
N ASP A 72 -24.35 32.85 -0.08
CA ASP A 72 -23.78 31.61 0.47
C ASP A 72 -22.40 31.32 -0.09
N LEU A 73 -22.17 31.64 -1.37
CA LEU A 73 -20.85 31.57 -1.99
C LEU A 73 -19.88 32.54 -1.33
N ASP A 74 -20.27 33.80 -1.11
CA ASP A 74 -19.44 34.82 -0.46
C ASP A 74 -19.02 34.38 0.95
N LYS A 75 -19.97 33.84 1.72
CA LYS A 75 -19.67 33.22 3.03
C LYS A 75 -18.68 32.07 2.90
N LEU A 76 -18.83 31.22 1.89
CA LEU A 76 -17.95 30.06 1.70
C LEU A 76 -16.53 30.48 1.31
N VAL A 77 -16.37 31.36 0.31
CA VAL A 77 -15.05 31.80 -0.17
C VAL A 77 -14.33 32.72 0.81
N SER A 78 -15.07 33.43 1.67
CA SER A 78 -14.47 34.24 2.75
C SER A 78 -13.56 33.42 3.67
N LYS A 79 -13.85 32.12 3.83
CA LYS A 79 -13.10 31.17 4.67
C LYS A 79 -11.81 30.65 4.03
N ILE A 80 -11.55 30.93 2.74
CA ILE A 80 -10.31 30.50 2.07
C ILE A 80 -9.13 31.24 2.70
N GLY A 81 -8.23 30.57 3.38
CA GLY A 81 -6.98 31.09 3.91
C GLY A 81 -5.75 30.45 3.27
N TYR A 82 -4.66 30.47 4.02
CA TYR A 82 -3.43 29.77 3.65
C TYR A 82 -2.70 29.27 4.89
N LYS A 83 -1.87 28.22 4.73
CA LYS A 83 -0.93 27.71 5.71
C LYS A 83 0.50 27.86 5.20
N LEU A 84 1.43 28.22 6.08
CA LEU A 84 2.84 28.32 5.76
C LEU A 84 3.60 27.10 6.29
N VAL A 85 4.47 26.51 5.45
CA VAL A 85 5.43 25.48 5.85
C VAL A 85 6.81 25.79 5.27
N PRO A 86 7.92 25.45 5.94
CA PRO A 86 9.26 25.78 5.46
C PRO A 86 9.59 24.97 4.21
N LYS A 87 10.14 25.64 3.18
CA LYS A 87 10.70 25.00 1.99
C LYS A 87 12.22 24.87 2.10
N SER A 88 12.91 25.96 2.45
CA SER A 88 14.34 25.95 2.72
C SER A 88 14.66 26.74 4.00
N ILE A 89 15.68 26.28 4.72
CA ILE A 89 16.22 26.94 5.90
C ILE A 89 17.58 27.48 5.52
N LYS A 90 17.85 28.75 5.85
CA LYS A 90 19.12 29.38 5.58
C LYS A 90 20.23 28.66 6.35
N LYS A 91 21.13 28.01 5.62
CA LYS A 91 22.33 27.41 6.20
C LYS A 91 23.35 28.52 6.47
N LYS A 92 23.95 28.51 7.66
CA LYS A 92 25.17 29.29 7.89
C LYS A 92 26.30 28.56 7.17
N GLU A 93 26.96 29.24 6.22
CA GLU A 93 28.21 28.73 5.67
C GLU A 93 29.20 28.54 6.81
N SER A 94 29.73 27.32 6.92
CA SER A 94 30.69 26.93 7.93
C SER A 94 31.95 26.47 7.21
N THR A 95 33.09 27.03 7.60
CA THR A 95 34.42 26.57 7.13
C THR A 95 34.86 25.28 7.82
N ILE A 96 34.08 24.78 8.78
CA ILE A 96 34.36 23.57 9.55
C ILE A 96 33.27 22.51 9.33
N VAL A 97 33.67 21.24 9.29
CA VAL A 97 32.77 20.08 9.38
C VAL A 97 32.44 19.85 10.85
N THR A 98 31.17 19.93 11.22
CA THR A 98 30.71 19.81 12.61
C THR A 98 29.40 19.03 12.70
N ASN A 99 29.19 18.31 13.81
CA ASN A 99 27.94 17.62 14.14
C ASN A 99 27.06 18.43 15.12
N ILE A 100 27.42 19.69 15.39
CA ILE A 100 26.65 20.56 16.28
C ILE A 100 25.44 21.10 15.52
N PRO A 101 24.19 20.80 15.96
CA PRO A 101 23.00 21.31 15.30
C PRO A 101 22.86 22.81 15.53
N HIS A 102 22.38 23.55 14.52
CA HIS A 102 22.08 24.97 14.68
C HIS A 102 20.79 25.15 15.49
N THR A 103 20.93 25.39 16.81
CA THR A 103 19.82 25.56 17.76
C THR A 103 19.48 27.01 18.09
N GLY A 104 20.28 27.97 17.63
CA GLY A 104 20.05 29.40 17.80
C GLY A 104 18.86 29.92 16.98
N LYS A 105 18.80 31.25 16.76
CA LYS A 105 17.73 31.87 15.96
C LYS A 105 17.74 31.36 14.50
N ILE A 106 16.71 30.62 14.10
CA ILE A 106 16.60 29.98 12.77
C ILE A 106 15.95 30.94 11.78
N GLU A 107 16.51 31.08 10.59
CA GLU A 107 15.97 31.93 9.52
C GLU A 107 15.44 31.02 8.40
N VAL A 108 14.13 31.06 8.17
CA VAL A 108 13.50 30.35 7.06
C VAL A 108 13.69 31.20 5.81
N GLU A 109 14.30 30.63 4.78
CA GLU A 109 14.67 31.34 3.56
C GLU A 109 13.49 31.42 2.59
N SER A 110 12.72 30.32 2.47
CA SER A 110 11.54 30.27 1.61
C SER A 110 10.43 29.42 2.21
N TYR A 111 9.19 29.76 1.87
CA TYR A 111 7.98 29.10 2.36
C TYR A 111 7.20 28.45 1.22
N ASN A 112 6.64 27.27 1.50
CA ASN A 112 5.50 26.78 0.74
C ASN A 112 4.22 27.32 1.39
N ILE A 113 3.39 27.93 0.56
CA ILE A 113 2.06 28.45 0.90
C ILE A 113 1.04 27.42 0.39
N LEU A 114 0.34 26.78 1.31
CA LEU A 114 -0.72 25.79 1.05
C LEU A 114 -2.08 26.47 1.19
N ILE A 115 -3.07 26.07 0.39
CA ILE A 115 -4.44 26.52 0.59
C ILE A 115 -5.01 25.98 1.90
N ASP A 116 -5.71 26.84 2.65
CA ASP A 116 -6.51 26.46 3.80
C ASP A 116 -7.98 26.73 3.44
N ALA A 117 -8.80 25.72 3.23
CA ALA A 117 -10.16 25.93 2.77
C ALA A 117 -11.11 24.86 3.32
N PRO A 118 -12.40 25.19 3.49
CA PRO A 118 -13.38 24.22 3.94
C PRO A 118 -13.58 23.11 2.89
N ILE A 119 -13.99 21.92 3.32
CA ILE A 119 -14.11 20.71 2.48
C ILE A 119 -14.97 20.95 1.23
N GLU A 120 -16.00 21.80 1.33
CA GLU A 120 -16.87 22.18 0.24
C GLU A 120 -16.11 22.82 -0.94
N ILE A 121 -15.08 23.63 -0.68
CA ILE A 121 -14.22 24.24 -1.72
C ILE A 121 -13.41 23.15 -2.43
N HIS A 122 -12.86 22.19 -1.68
CA HIS A 122 -12.15 21.07 -2.26
C HIS A 122 -13.07 20.14 -3.07
N ILE A 123 -14.34 19.97 -2.66
CA ILE A 123 -15.34 19.23 -3.44
C ILE A 123 -15.60 19.92 -4.78
N ILE A 124 -15.72 21.25 -4.84
CA ILE A 124 -15.86 21.99 -6.11
C ILE A 124 -14.68 21.70 -7.04
N SER A 125 -13.45 21.67 -6.50
CA SER A 125 -12.24 21.33 -7.26
C SER A 125 -12.32 19.91 -7.86
N VAL A 126 -12.83 18.93 -7.12
CA VAL A 126 -13.02 17.55 -7.61
C VAL A 126 -14.18 17.42 -8.58
N LEU A 127 -15.31 18.12 -8.36
CA LEU A 127 -16.41 18.16 -9.31
C LEU A 127 -15.97 18.74 -10.66
N TRP A 128 -15.14 19.79 -10.65
CA TRP A 128 -14.54 20.33 -11.87
C TRP A 128 -13.71 19.28 -12.60
N LEU A 129 -12.91 18.47 -11.89
CA LEU A 129 -12.13 17.38 -12.51
C LEU A 129 -13.03 16.30 -13.13
N ILE A 130 -14.10 15.92 -12.43
CA ILE A 130 -15.05 14.88 -12.89
C ILE A 130 -15.85 15.34 -14.10
N VAL A 131 -16.22 16.63 -14.18
CA VAL A 131 -17.10 17.16 -15.23
C VAL A 131 -16.30 17.75 -16.40
N ALA A 132 -15.41 18.71 -16.13
CA ALA A 132 -14.64 19.43 -17.14
C ALA A 132 -13.27 18.80 -17.40
N GLY A 133 -12.57 18.36 -16.33
CA GLY A 133 -11.23 17.78 -16.43
C GLY A 133 -11.17 16.58 -17.38
N LYS A 134 -12.18 15.71 -17.36
CA LYS A 134 -12.29 14.56 -18.28
C LYS A 134 -12.27 14.95 -19.76
N GLU A 135 -12.86 16.09 -20.15
CA GLU A 135 -12.86 16.56 -21.53
C GLU A 135 -11.51 17.16 -21.92
N LEU A 136 -10.80 17.72 -20.94
CA LEU A 136 -9.53 18.42 -21.14
C LEU A 136 -8.32 17.49 -21.15
N CYS A 137 -8.43 16.27 -20.59
CA CYS A 137 -7.32 15.31 -20.57
C CYS A 137 -6.74 14.99 -21.94
N LYS A 138 -7.55 15.04 -23.01
CA LYS A 138 -7.10 14.81 -24.40
C LYS A 138 -6.05 15.83 -24.88
N TYR A 139 -5.95 16.99 -24.23
CA TYR A 139 -4.98 18.03 -24.55
C TYR A 139 -3.66 17.84 -23.79
N VAL A 140 -3.64 17.03 -22.74
CA VAL A 140 -2.41 16.75 -21.99
C VAL A 140 -1.57 15.75 -22.78
N ASN A 141 -0.30 16.11 -23.02
CA ASN A 141 0.62 15.28 -23.80
C ASN A 141 0.91 13.94 -23.09
N GLU A 142 1.07 12.85 -23.86
CA GLU A 142 1.44 11.52 -23.36
C GLU A 142 2.76 11.52 -22.54
N ASN A 143 3.66 12.47 -22.83
CA ASN A 143 4.96 12.65 -22.18
C ASN A 143 4.88 13.37 -20.83
N ASN A 144 3.70 13.84 -20.40
CA ASN A 144 3.48 14.25 -19.02
C ASN A 144 3.24 13.00 -18.16
N TYR A 145 3.85 12.92 -16.97
CA TYR A 145 3.77 11.76 -16.06
C TYR A 145 3.14 12.08 -14.71
N ALA A 146 2.68 13.31 -14.49
CA ALA A 146 2.07 13.75 -13.23
C ALA A 146 0.58 14.09 -13.42
N TYR A 147 -0.21 13.96 -12.37
CA TYR A 147 -1.64 14.34 -12.34
C TYR A 147 -2.46 13.83 -13.54
N LYS A 148 -2.22 12.58 -13.97
CA LYS A 148 -3.04 11.90 -14.98
C LYS A 148 -4.36 11.45 -14.35
N LEU A 149 -5.48 12.00 -14.80
CA LEU A 149 -6.80 11.56 -14.38
C LEU A 149 -7.06 10.15 -14.92
N LEU A 150 -7.61 9.28 -14.08
CA LEU A 150 -8.03 7.95 -14.50
C LEU A 150 -9.40 8.00 -15.19
N LEU A 151 -9.43 7.60 -16.46
CA LEU A 151 -10.63 7.55 -17.30
C LEU A 151 -11.03 6.08 -17.58
N LEU A 152 -12.34 5.81 -17.74
CA LEU A 152 -12.90 4.45 -17.94
C LEU A 152 -12.43 3.77 -19.24
N ASP A 153 -12.03 4.52 -20.27
CA ASP A 153 -11.65 3.98 -21.58
C ASP A 153 -10.17 3.56 -21.67
N GLU A 154 -9.36 3.82 -20.64
CA GLU A 154 -7.99 3.31 -20.54
C GLU A 154 -8.01 1.96 -19.80
N SER A 155 -7.18 1.01 -20.23
CA SER A 155 -7.12 -0.39 -19.78
C SER A 155 -6.70 -0.60 -18.30
N TYR A 156 -6.99 0.37 -17.45
CA TYR A 156 -6.76 0.39 -16.01
C TYR A 156 -8.07 0.74 -15.29
N LEU A 157 -8.99 -0.23 -15.25
CA LEU A 157 -10.20 -0.11 -14.43
C LEU A 157 -9.84 -0.44 -12.98
N PRO A 158 -10.34 0.32 -12.01
CA PRO A 158 -11.12 -0.25 -10.92
C PRO A 158 -12.60 0.02 -11.21
N MET A 159 -13.35 -1.05 -11.52
CA MET A 159 -14.77 -1.12 -11.86
C MET A 159 -15.08 -0.99 -13.36
N THR A 160 -15.58 -2.07 -13.96
CA THR A 160 -16.98 -2.16 -14.40
C THR A 160 -17.26 -3.56 -14.99
N ASP A 161 -18.21 -4.30 -14.40
CA ASP A 161 -19.04 -5.27 -15.14
C ASP A 161 -20.24 -4.54 -15.80
N ILE A 162 -20.27 -3.20 -15.74
CA ILE A 162 -21.22 -2.40 -16.50
C ILE A 162 -20.67 -2.27 -17.93
N LYS A 163 -21.13 -3.15 -18.83
CA LYS A 163 -21.21 -2.78 -20.24
C LYS A 163 -22.17 -1.61 -20.34
N ILE A 164 -21.66 -0.38 -20.30
CA ILE A 164 -22.38 0.75 -20.87
C ILE A 164 -22.32 0.49 -22.37
N GLU A 165 -23.48 0.24 -22.99
CA GLU A 165 -23.56 0.20 -24.45
C GLU A 165 -22.91 1.47 -25.00
N THR A 166 -21.85 1.27 -25.77
CA THR A 166 -20.94 2.30 -26.23
C THR A 166 -21.69 3.36 -27.04
N ASN A 167 -21.90 4.52 -26.43
CA ASN A 167 -21.69 5.80 -27.10
C ASN A 167 -20.49 6.46 -26.44
N LYS A 168 -19.44 6.68 -27.25
CA LYS A 168 -18.11 7.21 -26.92
C LYS A 168 -18.12 8.42 -25.97
N GLU A 169 -18.15 8.20 -24.66
CA GLU A 169 -17.90 9.24 -23.67
C GLU A 169 -16.92 8.74 -22.61
N ASN A 170 -15.77 9.39 -22.53
CA ASN A 170 -14.80 9.18 -21.45
C ASN A 170 -15.45 9.60 -20.12
N TYR A 171 -15.58 8.70 -19.14
CA TYR A 171 -15.97 9.05 -17.76
C TYR A 171 -14.75 8.90 -16.83
N VAL A 172 -14.65 9.72 -15.77
CA VAL A 172 -13.69 9.46 -14.69
C VAL A 172 -14.12 8.17 -13.98
N VAL A 173 -13.17 7.29 -13.69
CA VAL A 173 -13.44 5.96 -13.09
C VAL A 173 -14.36 6.08 -11.88
N THR A 174 -15.35 5.20 -11.76
CA THR A 174 -16.42 5.25 -10.73
C THR A 174 -15.96 4.82 -9.32
N GLY A 175 -14.66 4.54 -9.14
CA GLY A 175 -14.04 4.15 -7.87
C GLY A 175 -13.53 5.31 -7.00
N LEU A 176 -12.82 5.00 -5.91
CA LEU A 176 -12.27 6.01 -4.98
C LEU A 176 -11.03 6.75 -5.53
N GLN A 177 -10.42 6.23 -6.59
CA GLN A 177 -9.22 6.82 -7.17
C GLN A 177 -9.57 7.94 -8.16
N LEU A 178 -8.76 9.00 -8.16
CA LEU A 178 -8.94 10.18 -9.03
C LEU A 178 -7.78 10.32 -10.02
N TYR A 179 -6.55 10.35 -9.51
CA TYR A 179 -5.32 10.40 -10.29
C TYR A 179 -4.60 9.04 -10.25
N GLU A 180 -3.78 8.78 -11.27
CA GLU A 180 -2.75 7.75 -11.20
C GLU A 180 -1.85 7.96 -9.97
N PRO A 181 -1.34 6.88 -9.34
CA PRO A 181 -0.48 7.02 -8.17
C PRO A 181 0.82 7.75 -8.54
N TYR A 182 1.08 8.88 -7.86
CA TYR A 182 2.19 9.80 -8.16
C TYR A 182 3.57 9.09 -8.22
N PHE A 183 3.81 8.12 -7.35
CA PHE A 183 5.09 7.40 -7.29
C PHE A 183 5.32 6.53 -8.53
N ILE A 184 4.26 6.02 -9.17
CA ILE A 184 4.35 5.25 -10.42
C ILE A 184 4.74 6.20 -11.56
N GLY A 185 4.04 7.33 -11.67
CA GLY A 185 4.33 8.37 -12.66
C GLY A 185 5.78 8.86 -12.58
N TYR A 186 6.26 9.20 -11.38
CA TYR A 186 7.64 9.65 -11.15
C TYR A 186 8.68 8.58 -11.52
N GLN A 187 8.42 7.31 -11.16
CA GLN A 187 9.31 6.20 -11.52
C GLN A 187 9.38 6.00 -13.03
N ASN A 188 8.24 5.99 -13.72
CA ASN A 188 8.17 5.81 -15.17
C ASN A 188 8.87 6.98 -15.90
N TRP A 189 8.61 8.22 -15.47
CA TRP A 189 9.25 9.42 -16.01
C TRP A 189 10.79 9.34 -15.99
N ARG A 190 11.36 8.94 -14.85
CA ARG A 190 12.82 8.83 -14.72
C ARG A 190 13.36 7.63 -15.48
N ASP A 191 12.74 6.47 -15.32
CA ASP A 191 13.26 5.22 -15.88
C ASP A 191 13.21 5.18 -17.40
N ASN A 192 12.16 5.73 -18.00
CA ASN A 192 12.03 5.80 -19.45
C ASN A 192 13.13 6.69 -20.05
N ALA A 193 13.54 7.76 -19.37
CA ALA A 193 14.70 8.57 -19.75
C ALA A 193 15.99 7.73 -19.74
N LEU A 194 16.26 7.03 -18.63
CA LEU A 194 17.46 6.18 -18.49
C LEU A 194 17.49 5.03 -19.49
N ASN A 195 16.35 4.40 -19.76
CA ASN A 195 16.21 3.32 -20.73
C ASN A 195 16.46 3.83 -22.14
N SER A 196 15.94 5.01 -22.49
CA SER A 196 16.19 5.65 -23.78
C SER A 196 17.67 6.00 -23.97
N ALA A 197 18.32 6.57 -22.95
CA ALA A 197 19.76 6.85 -22.99
C ALA A 197 20.60 5.57 -23.14
N THR A 198 20.23 4.49 -22.45
CA THR A 198 20.93 3.20 -22.56
C THR A 198 20.78 2.61 -23.96
N LYS A 199 19.57 2.66 -24.51
CA LYS A 199 19.28 2.16 -25.86
C LYS A 199 20.09 2.90 -26.93
N LEU A 200 20.23 4.23 -26.82
CA LEU A 200 21.08 4.99 -27.74
C LEU A 200 22.54 4.51 -27.71
N LEU A 201 23.09 4.30 -26.51
CA LEU A 201 24.44 3.79 -26.37
C LEU A 201 24.57 2.37 -26.93
N ASP A 202 23.58 1.51 -26.74
CA ASP A 202 23.49 0.16 -27.35
C ASP A 202 23.49 0.23 -28.88
N ASP A 203 22.82 1.23 -29.44
CA ASP A 203 22.75 1.50 -30.89
C ASP A 203 23.99 2.24 -31.44
N ASN A 204 25.09 2.30 -30.67
CA ASN A 204 26.33 3.02 -30.99
C ASN A 204 26.15 4.53 -31.27
N LYS A 205 25.27 5.18 -30.50
CA LYS A 205 25.03 6.63 -30.56
C LYS A 205 25.33 7.28 -29.22
N ASP A 206 25.83 8.52 -29.26
CA ASP A 206 26.08 9.28 -28.05
C ASP A 206 24.74 9.73 -27.42
N ALA A 207 24.67 9.70 -26.09
CA ALA A 207 23.49 10.09 -25.34
C ALA A 207 23.78 11.35 -24.51
N THR A 208 22.98 12.40 -24.71
CA THR A 208 23.03 13.62 -23.91
C THR A 208 21.73 13.80 -23.14
N ILE A 209 21.79 13.86 -21.82
CA ILE A 209 20.65 14.05 -20.93
C ILE A 209 20.65 15.49 -20.42
N LEU A 210 19.53 16.18 -20.56
CA LEU A 210 19.32 17.52 -19.99
C LEU A 210 18.17 17.48 -19.00
N SER A 211 18.41 17.99 -17.80
CA SER A 211 17.42 18.14 -16.73
C SER A 211 17.14 19.61 -16.49
N LEU A 212 15.86 20.00 -16.46
CA LEU A 212 15.40 21.36 -16.13
C LEU A 212 14.35 21.30 -15.01
N ASP A 213 14.27 22.36 -14.21
CA ASP A 213 13.28 22.52 -13.13
C ASP A 213 12.70 23.94 -13.22
N ILE A 214 11.36 24.05 -13.30
CA ILE A 214 10.70 25.35 -13.32
C ILE A 214 10.60 25.91 -11.90
N GLN A 215 11.21 27.07 -11.68
CA GLN A 215 11.26 27.70 -10.38
C GLN A 215 9.84 28.05 -9.90
N ARG A 216 9.43 27.44 -8.78
CA ARG A 216 8.19 27.79 -8.05
C ARG A 216 6.93 27.77 -8.93
N TYR A 217 6.85 26.78 -9.80
CA TYR A 217 5.84 26.64 -10.84
C TYR A 217 4.42 27.10 -10.48
N PHE A 218 3.78 26.49 -9.48
CA PHE A 218 2.40 26.82 -9.09
C PHE A 218 2.16 28.30 -8.71
N TYR A 219 3.20 29.00 -8.23
CA TYR A 219 3.16 30.42 -7.87
C TYR A 219 3.44 31.34 -9.06
N SER A 220 4.18 30.84 -10.04
CA SER A 220 4.62 31.58 -11.22
C SER A 220 3.62 31.51 -12.38
N VAL A 221 2.77 30.48 -12.42
CA VAL A 221 1.70 30.36 -13.41
C VAL A 221 0.77 31.58 -13.38
N ARG A 222 0.35 32.02 -14.56
CA ARG A 222 -0.69 33.04 -14.79
C ARG A 222 -1.77 32.42 -15.64
N ILE A 223 -2.71 31.73 -15.01
CA ILE A 223 -3.74 30.96 -15.70
C ILE A 223 -4.98 31.81 -15.95
N ASP A 224 -5.47 31.74 -17.18
CA ASP A 224 -6.78 32.24 -17.61
C ASP A 224 -7.73 31.04 -17.77
N LEU A 225 -8.66 30.88 -16.82
CA LEU A 225 -9.60 29.75 -16.88
C LEU A 225 -10.71 29.98 -17.91
N ASP A 226 -11.00 31.22 -18.30
CA ASP A 226 -12.01 31.50 -19.32
C ASP A 226 -11.51 31.03 -20.70
N SER A 227 -10.22 31.24 -21.01
CA SER A 227 -9.59 30.66 -22.21
C SER A 227 -9.65 29.12 -22.22
N ILE A 228 -9.42 28.47 -21.07
CA ILE A 228 -9.50 27.01 -20.96
C ILE A 228 -10.95 26.53 -21.08
N LYS A 229 -11.92 27.25 -20.48
CA LYS A 229 -13.35 26.94 -20.56
C LYS A 229 -13.82 26.83 -22.02
N ASN A 230 -13.34 27.71 -22.89
CA ASN A 230 -13.70 27.72 -24.32
C ASN A 230 -13.25 26.46 -25.08
N ARG A 231 -12.43 25.59 -24.48
CA ARG A 231 -11.98 24.31 -25.06
C ARG A 231 -12.91 23.13 -24.74
N CYS A 232 -13.89 23.34 -23.87
CA CYS A 232 -14.88 22.35 -23.44
C CYS A 232 -16.20 22.47 -24.24
N SER A 233 -17.08 21.49 -24.06
CA SER A 233 -18.41 21.47 -24.67
C SER A 233 -19.28 22.64 -24.15
N HIS A 234 -19.63 23.57 -25.03
CA HIS A 234 -20.38 24.79 -24.67
C HIS A 234 -21.84 24.54 -24.26
N SER A 235 -22.40 23.36 -24.54
CA SER A 235 -23.77 22.99 -24.20
C SER A 235 -23.93 22.48 -22.76
N ASN A 236 -22.83 22.20 -22.03
CA ASN A 236 -22.89 21.59 -20.71
C ASN A 236 -22.87 22.63 -19.58
N LYS A 237 -24.05 22.91 -19.01
CA LYS A 237 -24.22 23.86 -17.89
C LYS A 237 -23.43 23.49 -16.63
N GLN A 238 -23.14 22.21 -16.37
CA GLN A 238 -22.31 21.79 -15.23
C GLN A 238 -20.87 22.29 -15.40
N ILE A 239 -20.31 22.21 -16.61
CA ILE A 239 -18.97 22.71 -16.93
C ILE A 239 -18.90 24.21 -16.66
N GLU A 240 -19.87 24.97 -17.16
CA GLU A 240 -19.92 26.43 -16.96
C GLU A 240 -19.96 26.81 -15.49
N LYS A 241 -20.81 26.12 -14.72
CA LYS A 241 -20.95 26.35 -13.28
C LYS A 241 -19.64 26.05 -12.54
N CYS A 242 -19.00 24.91 -12.81
CA CYS A 242 -17.75 24.54 -12.17
C CYS A 242 -16.61 25.53 -12.51
N PHE A 243 -16.49 25.98 -13.76
CA PHE A 243 -15.47 26.98 -14.13
C PHE A 243 -15.69 28.32 -13.42
N HIS A 244 -16.93 28.81 -13.39
CA HIS A 244 -17.27 30.04 -12.69
C HIS A 244 -16.88 29.99 -11.21
N LEU A 245 -17.27 28.91 -10.51
CA LEU A 245 -16.91 28.73 -9.09
C LEU A 245 -15.41 28.62 -8.89
N LEU A 246 -14.71 27.84 -9.73
CA LEU A 246 -13.26 27.67 -9.64
C LEU A 246 -12.50 28.97 -9.88
N GLN A 247 -12.96 29.81 -10.81
CA GLN A 247 -12.40 31.14 -11.08
C GLN A 247 -12.53 32.06 -9.86
N ILE A 248 -13.68 32.06 -9.18
CA ILE A 248 -13.87 32.84 -7.94
C ILE A 248 -12.92 32.35 -6.84
N ILE A 249 -12.79 31.03 -6.68
CA ILE A 249 -11.90 30.40 -5.68
C ILE A 249 -10.44 30.79 -5.94
N ASN A 250 -9.96 30.62 -7.17
CA ASN A 250 -8.58 30.94 -7.54
C ASN A 250 -8.29 32.44 -7.40
N LYS A 251 -9.22 33.33 -7.82
CA LYS A 251 -9.09 34.78 -7.63
C LYS A 251 -9.00 35.14 -6.15
N THR A 252 -9.87 34.58 -5.33
CA THR A 252 -9.90 34.83 -3.87
C THR A 252 -8.58 34.40 -3.21
N TYR A 253 -8.09 33.20 -3.53
CA TYR A 253 -6.82 32.72 -3.00
C TYR A 253 -5.63 33.56 -3.47
N THR A 254 -5.56 33.84 -4.79
CA THR A 254 -4.50 34.66 -5.39
C THR A 254 -4.40 36.02 -4.70
N SER A 255 -5.54 36.71 -4.54
CA SER A 255 -5.59 38.02 -3.87
C SER A 255 -5.10 37.96 -2.42
N LYS A 256 -5.40 36.89 -1.67
CA LYS A 256 -4.98 36.74 -0.27
C LYS A 256 -3.47 36.53 -0.11
N ILE A 257 -2.83 35.87 -1.07
CA ILE A 257 -1.40 35.55 -0.97
C ILE A 257 -0.51 36.39 -1.90
N ASN A 258 -1.07 37.29 -2.70
CA ASN A 258 -0.33 38.05 -3.73
C ASN A 258 0.92 38.76 -3.17
N LYS A 259 0.82 39.32 -1.96
CA LYS A 259 1.92 40.01 -1.27
C LYS A 259 3.03 39.09 -0.77
N LEU A 260 2.76 37.79 -0.69
CA LEU A 260 3.69 36.75 -0.23
C LEU A 260 4.37 36.02 -1.40
N LEU A 261 3.98 36.32 -2.64
CA LEU A 261 4.57 35.74 -3.83
C LEU A 261 5.93 36.38 -4.10
N ASP A 262 6.87 35.58 -4.60
CA ASP A 262 8.17 36.10 -5.04
C ASP A 262 8.03 37.12 -6.17
N ILE A 263 7.01 36.93 -7.02
CA ILE A 263 6.60 37.86 -8.08
C ILE A 263 5.09 38.06 -7.96
N PRO A 264 4.65 39.15 -7.29
CA PRO A 264 3.23 39.50 -7.21
C PRO A 264 2.62 39.73 -8.59
N LEU A 265 1.34 39.41 -8.72
CA LEU A 265 0.54 39.81 -9.87
C LEU A 265 0.30 41.31 -9.82
N THR A 266 0.42 41.94 -10.98
CA THR A 266 0.06 43.33 -11.22
C THR A 266 -1.45 43.51 -11.17
N ASN A 267 -1.91 44.75 -10.94
CA ASN A 267 -3.34 45.06 -10.95
C ASN A 267 -3.97 44.76 -12.33
N ASP A 268 -3.21 44.95 -13.41
CA ASP A 268 -3.67 44.66 -14.77
C ASP A 268 -3.87 43.16 -14.99
N GLU A 269 -2.94 42.31 -14.52
CA GLU A 269 -3.11 40.84 -14.56
C GLU A 269 -4.34 40.40 -13.77
N LEU A 270 -4.54 40.95 -12.57
CA LEU A 270 -5.70 40.63 -11.73
C LEU A 270 -7.02 41.06 -12.38
N ASN A 271 -7.05 42.25 -12.98
CA ASN A 271 -8.22 42.79 -13.70
C ASN A 271 -8.53 41.98 -14.96
N ALA A 272 -7.51 41.52 -15.67
CA ALA A 272 -7.64 40.61 -16.82
C ALA A 272 -8.08 39.20 -16.42
N GLY A 273 -8.13 38.89 -15.12
CA GLY A 273 -8.65 37.64 -14.59
C GLY A 273 -7.62 36.54 -14.36
N TYR A 274 -6.33 36.82 -14.54
CA TYR A 274 -5.26 35.86 -14.31
C TYR A 274 -5.17 35.48 -12.84
N THR A 275 -4.88 34.21 -12.60
CA THR A 275 -4.69 33.65 -11.26
C THR A 275 -3.47 32.76 -11.19
N ILE A 276 -2.97 32.51 -9.98
CA ILE A 276 -2.00 31.44 -9.73
C ILE A 276 -2.72 30.11 -9.53
N LEU A 277 -1.97 29.03 -9.36
CA LEU A 277 -2.50 27.72 -9.03
C LEU A 277 -2.37 27.44 -7.53
N PRO A 278 -3.48 27.27 -6.78
CA PRO A 278 -3.42 26.99 -5.35
C PRO A 278 -2.84 25.59 -5.06
N ILE A 279 -1.79 25.50 -4.26
CA ILE A 279 -1.23 24.21 -3.82
C ILE A 279 -2.14 23.61 -2.75
N GLY A 280 -2.62 22.40 -2.99
CA GLY A 280 -3.59 21.69 -2.14
C GLY A 280 -5.00 21.59 -2.75
N LEU A 281 -5.29 22.32 -3.82
CA LEU A 281 -6.46 22.05 -4.67
C LEU A 281 -6.10 21.01 -5.74
N LEU A 282 -6.93 19.98 -5.89
CA LEU A 282 -6.65 18.88 -6.83
C LEU A 282 -6.76 19.31 -8.29
N SER A 283 -7.62 20.29 -8.60
CA SER A 283 -7.76 20.88 -9.94
C SER A 283 -6.47 21.55 -10.42
N SER A 284 -5.65 22.09 -9.50
CA SER A 284 -4.37 22.74 -9.84
C SER A 284 -3.40 21.81 -10.56
N GLY A 285 -3.45 20.51 -10.28
CA GLY A 285 -2.58 19.52 -10.94
C GLY A 285 -2.83 19.44 -12.45
N LEU A 286 -4.09 19.19 -12.85
CA LEU A 286 -4.47 19.13 -14.27
C LEU A 286 -4.31 20.50 -14.96
N LEU A 287 -4.74 21.58 -14.30
CA LEU A 287 -4.58 22.94 -14.83
C LEU A 287 -3.11 23.30 -15.07
N GLY A 288 -2.22 22.89 -14.17
CA GLY A 288 -0.78 23.03 -14.34
C GLY A 288 -0.26 22.26 -15.55
N ASN A 289 -0.79 21.08 -15.86
CA ASN A 289 -0.39 20.37 -17.07
C ASN A 289 -0.91 21.03 -18.35
N LEU A 290 -2.14 21.53 -18.35
CA LEU A 290 -2.72 22.25 -19.49
C LEU A 290 -1.97 23.55 -19.81
N TYR A 291 -1.45 24.23 -18.78
CA TYR A 291 -0.69 25.46 -18.96
C TYR A 291 0.62 25.27 -19.75
N LEU A 292 1.20 24.06 -19.74
CA LEU A 292 2.43 23.71 -20.46
C LEU A 292 2.18 22.88 -21.74
N GLU A 293 0.93 22.75 -22.18
CA GLU A 293 0.56 21.97 -23.38
C GLU A 293 1.32 22.44 -24.63
N ASP A 294 1.33 23.74 -24.90
CA ASP A 294 1.94 24.28 -26.12
C ASP A 294 3.46 24.14 -26.10
N PHE A 295 4.05 24.21 -24.90
CA PHE A 295 5.45 23.89 -24.69
C PHE A 295 5.72 22.41 -25.00
N ASP A 296 4.91 21.50 -24.46
CA ASP A 296 5.05 20.05 -24.70
C ASP A 296 4.95 19.71 -26.21
N LYS A 297 4.08 20.40 -26.96
CA LYS A 297 3.97 20.27 -28.43
C LYS A 297 5.20 20.81 -29.14
N THR A 298 5.63 22.04 -28.81
CA THR A 298 6.81 22.70 -29.38
C THR A 298 8.06 21.84 -29.22
N ILE A 299 8.25 21.18 -28.08
CA ILE A 299 9.39 20.28 -27.88
C ILE A 299 9.38 19.11 -28.87
N LYS A 300 8.22 18.48 -29.10
CA LYS A 300 8.11 17.34 -30.03
C LYS A 300 8.38 17.79 -31.47
N GLU A 301 7.81 18.91 -31.87
CA GLU A 301 7.88 19.42 -33.24
C GLU A 301 9.28 19.99 -33.57
N GLU A 302 9.84 20.80 -32.66
CA GLU A 302 11.07 21.55 -32.92
C GLU A 302 12.35 20.86 -32.44
N LEU A 303 12.32 20.07 -31.36
CA LEU A 303 13.51 19.41 -30.82
C LEU A 303 13.63 17.93 -31.19
N ASN A 304 12.50 17.24 -31.30
CA ASN A 304 12.40 15.80 -31.53
C ASN A 304 13.47 14.99 -30.76
N PRO A 305 13.51 15.07 -29.42
CA PRO A 305 14.46 14.31 -28.62
C PRO A 305 14.16 12.81 -28.69
N ALA A 306 15.17 11.98 -28.42
CA ALA A 306 14.97 10.53 -28.27
C ALA A 306 14.04 10.19 -27.09
N TYR A 307 14.02 11.06 -26.08
CA TYR A 307 13.04 11.04 -25.01
C TYR A 307 12.73 12.45 -24.52
N TYR A 308 11.46 12.74 -24.28
CA TYR A 308 10.99 13.90 -23.54
C TYR A 308 10.00 13.42 -22.48
N GLY A 309 10.18 13.89 -21.24
CA GLY A 309 9.23 13.61 -20.17
C GLY A 309 9.17 14.75 -19.18
N ARG A 310 7.95 15.09 -18.75
CA ARG A 310 7.69 16.11 -17.73
C ARG A 310 6.92 15.53 -16.55
N TYR A 311 7.34 15.88 -15.34
CA TYR A 311 6.64 15.58 -14.09
C TYR A 311 6.30 16.90 -13.41
N VAL A 312 5.22 17.54 -13.87
CA VAL A 312 4.85 18.92 -13.51
C VAL A 312 5.92 19.93 -13.95
N ASP A 313 6.82 20.34 -13.05
CA ASP A 313 7.88 21.33 -13.22
C ASP A 313 9.26 20.71 -13.47
N ASP A 314 9.44 19.43 -13.12
CA ASP A 314 10.63 18.65 -13.44
C ASP A 314 10.58 18.16 -14.90
N ILE A 315 11.61 18.46 -15.70
CA ILE A 315 11.66 18.13 -17.13
C ILE A 315 12.95 17.39 -17.47
N LEU A 316 12.84 16.29 -18.21
CA LEU A 316 13.96 15.49 -18.71
C LEU A 316 13.93 15.39 -20.23
N PHE A 317 15.11 15.52 -20.83
CA PHE A 317 15.36 15.27 -22.25
C PHE A 317 16.48 14.26 -22.43
N VAL A 318 16.37 13.40 -23.43
CA VAL A 318 17.48 12.58 -23.93
C VAL A 318 17.65 12.84 -25.41
N PHE A 319 18.86 13.19 -25.83
CA PHE A 319 19.19 13.49 -27.22
C PHE A 319 20.23 12.51 -27.77
N SER A 320 20.05 12.13 -29.04
CA SER A 320 21.02 11.36 -29.81
C SER A 320 22.04 12.28 -30.48
N ASP A 321 23.33 11.99 -30.34
CA ASP A 321 24.45 12.58 -31.09
C ASP A 321 24.50 14.12 -31.09
N ARG A 322 23.94 14.77 -30.06
CA ARG A 322 24.03 16.22 -29.93
C ARG A 322 25.41 16.63 -29.42
N LYS A 323 26.11 17.43 -30.22
CA LYS A 323 27.44 17.95 -29.91
C LYS A 323 27.45 18.77 -28.62
N VAL A 324 28.26 18.37 -27.65
CA VAL A 324 28.60 19.12 -26.43
C VAL A 324 30.03 19.63 -26.55
N LYS A 325 30.25 20.94 -26.41
CA LYS A 325 31.59 21.54 -26.42
C LYS A 325 32.10 21.64 -24.99
N LEU A 326 33.14 20.88 -24.65
CA LEU A 326 33.69 20.86 -23.29
C LEU A 326 34.66 22.02 -23.01
N GLU A 327 35.26 22.61 -24.04
CA GLU A 327 36.32 23.63 -23.92
C GLU A 327 35.81 25.08 -23.83
N VAL A 328 34.49 25.30 -23.76
CA VAL A 328 33.90 26.64 -23.61
C VAL A 328 33.70 27.00 -22.14
N ASN A 329 33.67 28.30 -21.81
CA ASN A 329 33.51 28.78 -20.43
C ASN A 329 32.26 28.22 -19.73
N ASN A 330 31.15 28.05 -20.45
CA ASN A 330 29.92 27.45 -19.91
C ASN A 330 29.29 26.48 -20.93
N PRO A 331 29.64 25.17 -20.86
CA PRO A 331 29.12 24.15 -21.78
C PRO A 331 27.60 24.00 -21.73
N ILE A 332 26.99 24.21 -20.55
CA ILE A 332 25.54 24.12 -20.36
C ILE A 332 24.84 25.25 -21.12
N HIS A 333 25.31 26.49 -20.94
CA HIS A 333 24.76 27.62 -21.70
C HIS A 333 24.98 27.42 -23.21
N ASP A 334 26.16 27.03 -23.68
CA ASP A 334 26.38 26.83 -25.12
C ASP A 334 25.43 25.77 -25.70
N PHE A 335 25.14 24.71 -24.95
CA PHE A 335 24.15 23.71 -25.35
C PHE A 335 22.73 24.29 -25.40
N ILE A 336 22.29 24.98 -24.34
CA ILE A 336 20.95 25.58 -24.27
C ILE A 336 20.77 26.67 -25.33
N ASP A 337 21.79 27.51 -25.55
CA ASP A 337 21.79 28.54 -26.59
C ASP A 337 21.55 27.95 -27.98
N ARG A 338 22.37 26.95 -28.35
CA ARG A 338 22.30 26.33 -29.68
C ARG A 338 21.00 25.60 -29.93
N TYR A 339 20.46 24.94 -28.92
CA TYR A 339 19.37 24.00 -29.12
C TYR A 339 18.01 24.51 -28.65
N PHE A 340 17.94 25.43 -27.70
CA PHE A 340 16.68 25.95 -27.16
C PHE A 340 16.50 27.43 -27.49
N ILE A 341 17.49 28.28 -27.22
CA ILE A 341 17.34 29.74 -27.38
C ILE A 341 17.26 30.13 -28.85
N LYS A 342 18.17 29.63 -29.70
CA LYS A 342 18.14 29.87 -31.16
C LYS A 342 16.91 29.30 -31.86
N LYS A 343 16.17 28.41 -31.18
CA LYS A 343 14.89 27.85 -31.63
C LYS A 343 13.68 28.52 -30.99
N ASN A 344 13.88 29.61 -30.23
CA ASN A 344 12.83 30.35 -29.52
C ASN A 344 12.02 29.51 -28.52
N ILE A 345 12.61 28.43 -27.99
CA ILE A 345 11.96 27.57 -26.98
C ILE A 345 12.19 28.12 -25.58
N LEU A 346 13.39 28.66 -25.34
CA LEU A 346 13.76 29.36 -24.11
C LEU A 346 14.30 30.73 -24.46
N GLU A 347 14.22 31.66 -23.52
CA GLU A 347 14.90 32.94 -23.58
C GLU A 347 15.96 33.02 -22.47
N THR A 348 16.84 34.00 -22.54
CA THR A 348 17.85 34.23 -21.50
C THR A 348 17.96 35.70 -21.12
N ILE A 349 18.24 35.93 -19.83
CA ILE A 349 18.67 37.22 -19.30
C ILE A 349 20.10 37.04 -18.78
N LEU A 350 21.00 37.91 -19.26
CA LEU A 350 22.41 37.95 -18.87
C LEU A 350 22.64 39.11 -17.91
N ASP A 351 22.92 38.79 -16.65
CA ASP A 351 23.43 39.75 -15.66
C ASP A 351 24.96 39.59 -15.54
N GLU A 352 25.66 40.59 -14.99
CA GLU A 352 27.14 40.71 -15.00
C GLU A 352 27.91 39.43 -14.55
N ASN A 353 27.28 38.49 -13.83
CA ASN A 353 27.83 37.17 -13.50
C ASN A 353 26.84 35.99 -13.52
N ASN A 354 25.56 36.17 -13.88
CA ASN A 354 24.53 35.13 -13.75
C ASN A 354 23.67 35.00 -15.02
N ILE A 355 23.35 33.75 -15.37
CA ILE A 355 22.48 33.41 -16.51
C ILE A 355 21.15 32.93 -15.95
N THR A 356 20.07 33.62 -16.33
CA THR A 356 18.70 33.17 -16.03
C THR A 356 18.06 32.69 -17.33
N TYR A 357 17.50 31.48 -17.32
CA TYR A 357 16.71 30.97 -18.44
C TYR A 357 15.21 31.19 -18.17
N LEU A 358 14.49 31.59 -19.19
CA LEU A 358 13.05 31.83 -19.14
C LEU A 358 12.34 30.93 -20.14
N LEU A 359 11.22 30.35 -19.73
CA LEU A 359 10.31 29.60 -20.58
C LEU A 359 9.12 30.51 -20.94
N PRO A 360 9.00 30.98 -22.20
CA PRO A 360 7.82 31.72 -22.65
C PRO A 360 6.58 30.81 -22.70
N VAL A 361 5.49 31.26 -22.08
CA VAL A 361 4.18 30.60 -22.09
C VAL A 361 3.10 31.66 -22.32
N GLY A 362 2.57 31.72 -23.55
CA GLY A 362 1.68 32.79 -23.97
C GLY A 362 2.36 34.16 -23.84
N SER A 363 1.72 35.10 -23.13
CA SER A 363 2.27 36.42 -22.83
C SER A 363 3.16 36.47 -21.57
N HIS A 364 3.36 35.34 -20.89
CA HIS A 364 4.06 35.26 -19.61
C HIS A 364 5.36 34.46 -19.74
N LYS A 365 6.25 34.59 -18.75
CA LYS A 365 7.56 33.92 -18.74
C LYS A 365 7.78 33.23 -17.41
N LEU A 366 8.09 31.94 -17.44
CA LEU A 366 8.42 31.15 -16.25
C LEU A 366 9.94 31.08 -16.10
N LYS A 367 10.46 31.23 -14.87
CA LYS A 367 11.90 31.13 -14.60
C LYS A 367 12.32 29.67 -14.45
N ILE A 368 13.44 29.29 -15.05
CA ILE A 368 14.09 28.00 -14.79
C ILE A 368 15.06 28.15 -13.63
N GLN A 369 15.10 27.18 -12.72
CA GLN A 369 16.04 27.16 -11.61
C GLN A 369 17.45 26.81 -12.11
N SER A 370 18.26 27.82 -12.42
CA SER A 370 19.58 27.66 -13.06
C SER A 370 20.52 26.67 -12.34
N GLU A 371 20.48 26.63 -11.02
CA GLU A 371 21.28 25.72 -10.18
C GLU A 371 20.88 24.23 -10.25
N LYS A 372 19.68 23.93 -10.80
CA LYS A 372 19.21 22.56 -11.07
C LYS A 372 19.32 22.16 -12.54
N VAL A 373 19.84 23.04 -13.40
CA VAL A 373 20.08 22.70 -14.80
C VAL A 373 21.30 21.79 -14.88
N ILE A 374 21.09 20.52 -15.22
CA ILE A 374 22.14 19.50 -15.29
C ILE A 374 22.22 18.97 -16.72
N LEU A 375 23.44 18.95 -17.27
CA LEU A 375 23.73 18.39 -18.59
C LEU A 375 24.72 17.22 -18.42
N GLU A 376 24.28 16.01 -18.74
CA GLU A 376 25.09 14.80 -18.71
C GLU A 376 25.33 14.31 -20.14
N HIS A 377 26.56 13.94 -20.48
CA HIS A 377 26.92 13.46 -21.82
C HIS A 377 27.70 12.15 -21.73
N PHE A 378 27.24 11.15 -22.49
CA PHE A 378 27.80 9.81 -22.53
C PHE A 378 28.18 9.46 -23.96
N ASN A 379 29.46 9.17 -24.18
CA ASN A 379 29.96 8.71 -25.46
C ASN A 379 29.82 7.18 -25.57
N HIS A 380 29.30 6.68 -26.70
CA HIS A 380 29.08 5.25 -26.90
C HIS A 380 30.37 4.39 -26.89
N LYS A 381 31.53 5.00 -27.17
CA LYS A 381 32.84 4.33 -27.17
C LYS A 381 33.46 4.23 -25.77
N GLU A 382 32.90 4.95 -24.80
CA GLU A 382 33.44 5.07 -23.44
C GLU A 382 32.69 4.17 -22.45
N SER A 383 33.19 4.13 -21.21
CA SER A 383 32.58 3.32 -20.15
C SER A 383 31.17 3.79 -19.79
N ARG A 384 30.22 2.84 -19.78
CA ARG A 384 28.82 3.06 -19.33
C ARG A 384 28.64 2.94 -17.82
N ALA A 385 29.74 2.87 -17.05
CA ALA A 385 29.72 2.58 -15.62
C ALA A 385 28.81 3.53 -14.83
N ALA A 386 28.79 4.83 -15.13
CA ALA A 386 27.98 5.81 -14.43
C ALA A 386 26.47 5.49 -14.50
N ILE A 387 25.94 5.26 -15.71
CA ILE A 387 24.52 4.90 -15.91
C ILE A 387 24.21 3.55 -15.25
N ASN A 388 25.09 2.56 -15.40
CA ASN A 388 24.89 1.23 -14.83
C ASN A 388 24.90 1.25 -13.29
N ILE A 389 25.79 2.03 -12.67
CA ILE A 389 25.83 2.22 -11.21
C ILE A 389 24.57 2.93 -10.73
N PHE A 390 24.12 3.96 -11.45
CA PHE A 390 22.88 4.68 -11.11
C PHE A 390 21.67 3.74 -11.15
N LYS A 391 21.48 2.99 -12.25
CA LYS A 391 20.41 1.99 -12.38
C LYS A 391 20.48 0.94 -11.27
N LYS A 392 21.67 0.39 -11.00
CA LYS A 392 21.87 -0.60 -9.93
C LYS A 392 21.49 -0.05 -8.55
N ASN A 393 21.81 1.20 -8.25
CA ASN A 393 21.42 1.85 -6.99
C ASN A 393 19.91 2.05 -6.90
N LEU A 394 19.25 2.44 -7.99
CA LEU A 394 17.79 2.55 -8.05
C LEU A 394 17.11 1.19 -7.84
N ASP A 395 17.59 0.15 -8.52
CA ASP A 395 17.05 -1.21 -8.40
C ASP A 395 17.25 -1.79 -7.00
N LYS A 396 18.39 -1.49 -6.36
CA LYS A 396 18.64 -1.83 -4.96
C LYS A 396 17.61 -1.19 -4.04
N ASN A 397 17.38 0.12 -4.19
CA ASN A 397 16.40 0.87 -3.39
C ASN A 397 14.96 0.39 -3.60
N ARG A 398 14.60 -0.01 -4.83
CA ARG A 398 13.27 -0.59 -5.14
C ARG A 398 13.09 -1.97 -4.53
N SER A 399 14.10 -2.82 -4.72
CA SER A 399 14.09 -4.18 -4.19
C SER A 399 14.00 -4.17 -2.68
N GLU A 400 14.61 -3.19 -2.02
CA GLU A 400 14.61 -3.07 -0.56
C GLU A 400 13.20 -2.93 0.04
N PHE A 401 12.30 -2.18 -0.61
CA PHE A 401 10.90 -2.10 -0.17
C PHE A 401 10.02 -3.26 -0.65
N ARG A 402 10.50 -4.07 -1.61
CA ARG A 402 9.79 -5.27 -2.10
C ARG A 402 9.98 -6.47 -1.18
N PHE A 403 11.14 -6.57 -0.53
CA PHE A 403 11.44 -7.64 0.42
C PHE A 403 11.06 -7.22 1.84
N LEU A 404 10.77 -8.22 2.67
CA LEU A 404 10.71 -8.01 4.11
C LEU A 404 12.10 -7.63 4.61
N PRO A 405 12.20 -6.65 5.51
CA PRO A 405 13.47 -6.03 5.79
C PRO A 405 14.33 -7.03 6.58
N TYR A 406 15.55 -7.30 6.09
CA TYR A 406 16.48 -8.19 6.78
C TYR A 406 16.90 -7.55 8.09
N GLU A 407 16.43 -8.10 9.20
CA GLU A 407 16.59 -7.46 10.49
C GLU A 407 18.03 -7.33 10.96
N GLU A 408 18.94 -8.14 10.44
CA GLU A 408 20.39 -8.00 10.66
C GLU A 408 20.94 -6.67 10.11
N ASN A 409 20.36 -6.16 9.01
CA ASN A 409 20.73 -4.86 8.43
C ASN A 409 20.04 -3.69 9.16
N ILE A 410 18.95 -3.94 9.90
CA ILE A 410 18.16 -2.91 10.63
C ILE A 410 18.65 -2.76 12.07
N ASP A 411 19.51 -3.67 12.53
CA ASP A 411 20.29 -3.51 13.75
C ASP A 411 21.43 -2.49 13.59
N ASN A 412 21.65 -1.98 12.36
CA ASN A 412 22.44 -0.79 12.14
C ASN A 412 21.85 0.39 12.91
N GLU A 413 22.73 1.20 13.50
CA GLU A 413 22.37 2.39 14.23
C GLU A 413 21.64 3.41 13.34
N PHE A 414 20.66 4.13 13.88
CA PHE A 414 19.86 5.12 13.12
C PHE A 414 20.77 6.12 12.39
N ASP A 415 21.87 6.52 13.03
CA ASP A 415 22.84 7.47 12.47
C ASP A 415 23.49 6.94 11.17
N ASN A 416 23.68 5.63 11.02
CA ASN A 416 24.30 5.05 9.81
C ASN A 416 23.41 5.19 8.57
N GLU A 417 22.09 5.21 8.76
CA GLU A 417 21.13 5.42 7.66
C GLU A 417 20.75 6.89 7.53
N ALA A 418 20.70 7.64 8.64
CA ALA A 418 20.21 9.02 8.65
C ALA A 418 21.27 10.07 8.27
N PHE A 419 22.53 9.68 8.12
CA PHE A 419 23.61 10.57 7.69
C PHE A 419 24.37 10.02 6.49
N SER A 420 24.79 10.93 5.63
CA SER A 420 25.66 10.67 4.48
C SER A 420 26.97 11.42 4.68
N MET A 421 28.09 10.74 4.35
CA MET A 421 29.43 11.31 4.42
C MET A 421 30.05 11.29 3.02
N HIS A 422 30.40 12.47 2.52
CA HIS A 422 31.05 12.64 1.23
C HIS A 422 32.56 12.84 1.41
N TYR A 423 33.34 12.04 0.69
CA TYR A 423 34.80 12.06 0.72
C TYR A 423 35.38 12.68 -0.55
N SER A 424 36.51 13.38 -0.45
CA SER A 424 37.26 13.94 -1.59
C SER A 424 37.88 12.85 -2.45
N ASP A 425 38.45 11.83 -1.81
CA ASP A 425 39.21 10.77 -2.45
C ASP A 425 38.93 9.42 -1.79
N SER A 426 39.46 9.19 -0.58
CA SER A 426 39.46 7.89 0.08
C SER A 426 38.66 7.91 1.39
N ILE A 427 37.77 6.93 1.54
CA ILE A 427 36.98 6.67 2.76
C ILE A 427 37.89 6.44 3.98
N ASN A 428 39.07 5.84 3.79
CA ASN A 428 40.01 5.50 4.87
C ASN A 428 40.83 6.70 5.43
N LYS A 429 40.62 7.93 4.94
CA LYS A 429 41.38 9.12 5.37
C LYS A 429 40.43 10.18 5.93
N LEU A 430 40.52 10.48 7.23
CA LEU A 430 39.68 11.51 7.88
C LEU A 430 39.78 12.89 7.21
N ARG A 431 40.98 13.28 6.77
CA ARG A 431 41.21 14.53 6.03
C ARG A 431 40.46 14.63 4.70
N SER A 432 39.97 13.50 4.18
CA SER A 432 39.19 13.45 2.95
C SER A 432 37.70 13.70 3.19
N ILE A 433 37.22 13.82 4.43
CA ILE A 433 35.81 14.17 4.68
C ILE A 433 35.56 15.60 4.20
N LYS A 434 34.71 15.75 3.18
CA LYS A 434 34.32 17.05 2.61
C LYS A 434 33.01 17.54 3.19
N GLU A 435 32.03 16.65 3.30
CA GLU A 435 30.68 17.02 3.73
C GLU A 435 30.10 15.91 4.60
N PHE A 436 29.41 16.32 5.67
CA PHE A 436 28.59 15.46 6.51
C PHE A 436 27.17 16.03 6.49
N LYS A 437 26.22 15.27 5.97
CA LYS A 437 24.88 15.77 5.65
C LYS A 437 23.81 14.80 6.08
N GLU A 438 22.70 15.33 6.57
CA GLU A 438 21.52 14.56 6.91
C GLU A 438 20.85 13.96 5.66
N ASP A 439 20.53 12.67 5.73
CA ASP A 439 19.79 11.94 4.71
C ASP A 439 18.34 11.72 5.16
N LYS A 440 17.44 12.56 4.62
CA LYS A 440 15.99 12.43 4.82
C LYS A 440 15.46 11.07 4.40
N TYR A 441 15.95 10.53 3.29
CA TYR A 441 15.48 9.26 2.73
C TYR A 441 15.87 8.11 3.65
N GLY A 442 17.15 8.02 4.03
CA GLY A 442 17.65 7.02 4.95
C GLY A 442 16.97 7.07 6.33
N ALA A 443 16.77 8.27 6.90
CA ALA A 443 16.02 8.44 8.14
C ALA A 443 14.56 7.95 8.03
N SER A 444 13.87 8.34 6.94
CA SER A 444 12.48 7.92 6.66
C SER A 444 12.35 6.40 6.46
N LYS A 445 13.32 5.80 5.78
CA LYS A 445 13.41 4.36 5.51
C LYS A 445 13.63 3.57 6.79
N PHE A 446 14.59 3.97 7.64
CA PHE A 446 14.83 3.35 8.94
C PHE A 446 13.56 3.37 9.81
N LEU A 447 12.92 4.53 9.92
CA LEU A 447 11.68 4.68 10.70
C LEU A 447 10.57 3.77 10.15
N ALA A 448 10.40 3.69 8.83
CA ALA A 448 9.41 2.81 8.20
C ALA A 448 9.65 1.34 8.54
N HIS A 449 10.90 0.86 8.44
CA HIS A 449 11.26 -0.51 8.81
C HIS A 449 11.01 -0.78 10.30
N LYS A 450 11.44 0.11 11.21
CA LYS A 450 11.22 -0.08 12.66
C LYS A 450 9.73 -0.08 13.02
N ILE A 451 8.93 0.83 12.45
CA ILE A 451 7.47 0.87 12.68
C ILE A 451 6.83 -0.44 12.20
N PHE A 452 7.22 -0.93 11.02
CA PHE A 452 6.73 -2.21 10.49
C PHE A 452 7.05 -3.39 11.42
N LEU A 453 8.28 -3.48 11.93
CA LEU A 453 8.68 -4.52 12.89
C LEU A 453 7.91 -4.42 14.21
N SER A 454 7.73 -3.20 14.73
CA SER A 454 6.96 -2.95 15.95
C SER A 454 5.48 -3.34 15.80
N LYS A 455 4.89 -3.24 14.61
CA LYS A 455 3.53 -3.74 14.31
C LYS A 455 3.45 -5.26 14.45
N ILE A 456 4.40 -5.99 13.86
CA ILE A 456 4.37 -7.47 13.81
C ILE A 456 4.71 -8.11 15.16
N SER A 457 5.52 -7.45 15.98
CA SER A 457 5.94 -7.97 17.28
C SER A 457 5.93 -6.91 18.37
N PRO A 458 4.75 -6.58 18.91
CA PRO A 458 4.63 -5.87 20.17
C PRO A 458 5.44 -6.58 21.27
N ASN A 459 6.21 -5.83 22.06
CA ASN A 459 6.86 -6.31 23.29
C ASN A 459 8.18 -7.09 23.13
N GLU A 460 9.05 -6.69 22.22
CA GLU A 460 10.49 -7.04 22.26
C GLU A 460 11.25 -6.38 23.45
N LYS A 461 10.58 -6.23 24.61
CA LYS A 461 10.99 -5.35 25.72
C LYS A 461 12.01 -5.95 26.67
N ASP A 462 12.31 -7.25 26.59
CA ASP A 462 13.09 -7.92 27.65
C ASP A 462 14.52 -8.33 27.28
N TYR A 463 14.87 -8.53 26.00
CA TYR A 463 16.26 -8.91 25.62
C TYR A 463 17.07 -7.78 24.95
N ASN A 464 16.43 -6.79 24.30
CA ASN A 464 17.10 -5.76 23.47
C ASN A 464 16.93 -4.30 23.94
N ARG A 465 16.58 -4.07 25.23
CA ARG A 465 16.39 -2.71 25.77
C ARG A 465 17.54 -1.75 25.44
N LYS A 466 18.79 -2.22 25.48
CA LYS A 466 19.97 -1.39 25.22
C LYS A 466 19.98 -0.79 23.81
N TYR A 467 19.76 -1.61 22.78
CA TYR A 467 19.73 -1.17 21.37
C TYR A 467 18.48 -0.34 21.04
N PHE A 468 17.35 -0.68 21.67
CA PHE A 468 16.11 0.04 21.50
C PHE A 468 16.22 1.48 22.04
N PHE A 469 16.72 1.65 23.28
CA PHE A 469 17.01 2.97 23.84
C PHE A 469 18.09 3.73 23.06
N GLN A 470 19.06 3.02 22.46
CA GLN A 470 20.07 3.64 21.60
C GLN A 470 19.44 4.27 20.34
N SER A 471 18.56 3.54 19.65
CA SER A 471 17.84 4.05 18.47
C SER A 471 16.99 5.28 18.82
N SER A 472 16.22 5.21 19.91
CA SER A 472 15.39 6.34 20.37
C SER A 472 16.23 7.56 20.76
N LYS A 473 17.39 7.35 21.39
CA LYS A 473 18.35 8.42 21.69
C LYS A 473 18.90 9.06 20.41
N GLN A 474 19.26 8.26 19.40
CA GLN A 474 19.77 8.74 18.11
C GLN A 474 18.75 9.57 17.34
N ILE A 475 17.48 9.10 17.30
CA ILE A 475 16.36 9.85 16.73
C ILE A 475 16.23 11.21 17.44
N LEU A 476 16.23 11.23 18.78
CA LEU A 476 16.16 12.48 19.55
C LEU A 476 17.37 13.38 19.37
N THR A 477 18.56 12.86 19.07
CA THR A 477 19.73 13.70 18.77
C THR A 477 19.68 14.29 17.37
N PHE A 478 19.13 13.55 16.41
CA PHE A 478 18.98 13.96 15.01
C PHE A 478 17.90 15.03 14.83
N PHE A 479 16.75 14.86 15.47
CA PHE A 479 15.64 15.82 15.40
C PHE A 479 15.82 17.00 16.38
N LYS A 480 16.89 17.79 16.18
CA LYS A 480 17.16 19.02 16.94
C LYS A 480 17.44 20.22 16.03
N GLY A 481 17.11 21.42 16.50
CA GLY A 481 17.44 22.68 15.83
C GLY A 481 16.93 22.75 14.40
N SER A 482 17.72 23.34 13.49
CA SER A 482 17.37 23.46 12.07
C SER A 482 17.00 22.13 11.40
N THR A 483 17.64 21.02 11.79
CA THR A 483 17.38 19.69 11.21
C THR A 483 15.95 19.24 11.50
N ALA A 484 15.48 19.42 12.75
CA ALA A 484 14.09 19.10 13.14
C ALA A 484 13.06 19.84 12.28
N LEU A 485 13.33 21.12 11.98
CA LEU A 485 12.44 21.97 11.19
C LEU A 485 12.50 21.62 9.69
N SER A 486 13.70 21.37 9.14
CA SER A 486 13.86 21.00 7.72
C SER A 486 13.20 19.67 7.39
N LEU A 487 13.07 18.80 8.38
CA LEU A 487 12.49 17.47 8.25
C LEU A 487 11.09 17.38 8.87
N TYR A 488 10.33 18.49 8.91
CA TYR A 488 8.99 18.54 9.50
C TYR A 488 8.03 17.47 8.95
N THR A 489 8.18 17.11 7.67
CA THR A 489 7.42 16.02 7.02
C THR A 489 7.60 14.64 7.66
N LEU A 490 8.61 14.45 8.53
CA LEU A 490 8.86 13.20 9.24
C LEU A 490 8.32 13.19 10.68
N TRP A 491 7.78 14.30 11.19
CA TRP A 491 7.33 14.39 12.58
C TRP A 491 6.26 13.34 12.93
N GLU A 492 5.30 13.10 12.03
CA GLU A 492 4.29 12.05 12.21
C GLU A 492 4.92 10.66 12.33
N LYS A 493 5.92 10.33 11.50
CA LYS A 493 6.61 9.03 11.55
C LYS A 493 7.41 8.86 12.84
N VAL A 494 8.08 9.91 13.29
CA VAL A 494 8.81 9.90 14.57
C VAL A 494 7.85 9.71 15.74
N ALA A 495 6.75 10.47 15.77
CA ALA A 495 5.71 10.31 16.78
C ALA A 495 5.10 8.89 16.74
N THR A 496 4.84 8.36 15.55
CA THR A 496 4.34 6.99 15.34
C THR A 496 5.29 5.96 15.94
N TYR A 497 6.60 6.08 15.68
CA TYR A 497 7.60 5.18 16.24
C TYR A 497 7.60 5.19 17.79
N PHE A 498 7.51 6.35 18.42
CA PHE A 498 7.44 6.42 19.88
C PHE A 498 6.11 5.90 20.45
N VAL A 499 4.99 6.23 19.81
CA VAL A 499 3.65 5.82 20.26
C VAL A 499 3.47 4.30 20.14
N ILE A 500 3.77 3.70 18.99
CA ILE A 500 3.60 2.24 18.76
C ILE A 500 4.43 1.42 19.75
N ASN A 501 5.61 1.90 20.13
CA ASN A 501 6.48 1.23 21.08
C ASN A 501 6.20 1.57 22.56
N ASN A 502 5.23 2.43 22.83
CA ASN A 502 4.88 2.92 24.17
C ASN A 502 6.04 3.66 24.86
N GLU A 503 6.74 4.52 24.12
CA GLU A 503 7.83 5.37 24.59
C GLU A 503 7.38 6.82 24.85
N SER A 504 6.41 7.00 25.74
CA SER A 504 5.86 8.33 26.06
C SER A 504 6.95 9.34 26.42
N LYS A 505 7.93 8.97 27.27
CA LYS A 505 9.04 9.86 27.65
C LYS A 505 9.82 10.41 26.45
N CYS A 506 10.10 9.57 25.45
CA CYS A 506 10.80 9.99 24.23
C CYS A 506 9.93 10.93 23.40
N LEU A 507 8.63 10.64 23.29
CA LEU A 507 7.67 11.52 22.61
C LEU A 507 7.61 12.91 23.26
N ILE A 508 7.61 13.00 24.59
CA ILE A 508 7.62 14.27 25.34
C ILE A 508 8.90 15.07 25.03
N ILE A 509 10.06 14.40 25.02
CA ILE A 509 11.34 15.04 24.71
C ILE A 509 11.33 15.58 23.26
N PHE A 510 10.86 14.76 22.31
CA PHE A 510 10.73 15.15 20.92
C PHE A 510 9.80 16.36 20.75
N TYR A 511 8.60 16.31 21.35
CA TYR A 511 7.63 17.41 21.36
C TYR A 511 8.27 18.73 21.82
N ASN A 512 8.93 18.70 22.98
CA ASN A 512 9.56 19.88 23.57
C ASN A 512 10.71 20.41 22.70
N GLN A 513 11.52 19.53 22.09
CA GLN A 513 12.61 19.93 21.19
C GLN A 513 12.09 20.64 19.95
N VAL A 514 11.06 20.08 19.31
CA VAL A 514 10.45 20.68 18.11
C VAL A 514 9.74 21.99 18.46
N LEU A 515 8.98 22.04 19.56
CA LEU A 515 8.30 23.26 19.99
C LEU A 515 9.29 24.40 20.30
N ASN A 516 10.39 24.10 21.00
CA ASN A 516 11.46 25.06 21.24
C ASN A 516 12.10 25.55 19.93
N THR A 517 12.29 24.64 18.97
CA THR A 517 12.81 24.98 17.64
C THR A 517 11.86 25.93 16.89
N ILE A 518 10.55 25.68 16.93
CA ILE A 518 9.52 26.55 16.32
C ILE A 518 9.57 27.95 16.96
N ASN A 519 9.66 28.02 18.30
CA ASN A 519 9.73 29.29 19.03
C ASN A 519 10.96 30.12 18.64
N ASN A 520 12.07 29.46 18.29
CA ASN A 520 13.34 30.09 17.89
C ASN A 520 13.40 30.57 16.42
N ILE A 521 12.34 30.38 15.62
CA ILE A 521 12.28 30.94 14.26
C ILE A 521 12.30 32.47 14.34
N LYS A 522 13.19 33.11 13.56
CA LYS A 522 13.20 34.56 13.37
C LYS A 522 11.98 34.95 12.54
N THR A 523 11.20 35.89 13.06
CA THR A 523 10.11 36.51 12.32
C THR A 523 10.59 37.87 11.83
N VAL A 524 10.56 38.09 10.51
CA VAL A 524 10.76 39.42 9.90
C VAL A 524 9.36 39.98 9.66
N ASN A 525 9.11 41.24 10.04
CA ASN A 525 7.82 41.93 9.80
C ASN A 525 6.55 41.18 10.28
N GLY A 526 6.52 40.71 11.54
CA GLY A 526 5.26 40.32 12.18
C GLY A 526 4.63 38.98 11.76
N GLU A 527 5.31 38.12 11.00
CA GLU A 527 4.75 36.82 10.62
C GLU A 527 4.88 35.77 11.75
N ASN A 528 4.11 35.93 12.83
CA ASN A 528 3.88 34.87 13.82
C ASN A 528 3.17 33.65 13.21
N LYS A 529 2.56 33.81 12.04
CA LYS A 529 1.76 32.78 11.36
C LYS A 529 2.52 31.48 11.07
N ILE A 530 3.77 31.54 10.63
CA ILE A 530 4.57 30.32 10.39
C ILE A 530 4.74 29.49 11.68
N LYS A 531 4.89 30.16 12.84
CA LYS A 531 5.02 29.48 14.14
C LYS A 531 3.70 28.82 14.53
N GLU A 532 2.59 29.52 14.34
CA GLU A 532 1.23 29.00 14.60
C GLU A 532 0.92 27.79 13.73
N ASP A 533 1.13 27.90 12.41
CA ASP A 533 0.86 26.84 11.45
C ASP A 533 1.77 25.61 11.72
N LEU A 534 3.05 25.80 12.07
CA LEU A 534 3.94 24.71 12.45
C LEU A 534 3.59 24.06 13.79
N LYS A 535 3.15 24.85 14.78
CA LYS A 535 2.67 24.31 16.07
C LYS A 535 1.43 23.44 15.84
N GLU A 536 0.50 23.90 15.01
CA GLU A 536 -0.65 23.11 14.58
C GLU A 536 -0.24 21.84 13.83
N PHE A 537 0.72 21.93 12.89
CA PHE A 537 1.23 20.75 12.18
C PHE A 537 1.85 19.72 13.13
N LEU A 538 2.60 20.17 14.14
CA LEU A 538 3.16 19.30 15.18
C LEU A 538 2.05 18.61 15.98
N PHE A 539 0.99 19.33 16.35
CA PHE A 539 -0.17 18.77 17.05
C PHE A 539 -0.82 17.67 16.24
N ILE A 540 -1.07 17.92 14.95
CA ILE A 540 -1.65 16.91 14.06
C ILE A 540 -0.71 15.71 13.92
N SER A 541 0.59 15.96 13.75
CA SER A 541 1.61 14.90 13.63
C SER A 541 1.64 13.95 14.83
N ILE A 542 1.38 14.45 16.05
CA ILE A 542 1.34 13.61 17.26
C ILE A 542 -0.06 13.03 17.51
N ALA A 543 -1.13 13.76 17.20
CA ALA A 543 -2.50 13.28 17.32
C ALA A 543 -2.76 12.05 16.42
N MET A 544 -2.16 12.02 15.22
CA MET A 544 -2.28 10.92 14.26
C MET A 544 -2.00 9.54 14.88
N PRO A 545 -0.83 9.27 15.47
CA PRO A 545 -0.59 7.99 16.13
C PRO A 545 -1.30 7.85 17.48
N ILE A 546 -1.52 8.93 18.25
CA ILE A 546 -2.27 8.86 19.52
C ILE A 546 -3.72 8.42 19.31
N SER A 547 -4.34 8.75 18.17
CA SER A 547 -5.69 8.30 17.82
C SER A 547 -5.85 6.76 17.89
N MET A 548 -4.74 6.03 17.68
CA MET A 548 -4.69 4.58 17.75
C MET A 548 -4.31 4.05 19.15
N ARG A 549 -3.82 4.90 20.05
CA ARG A 549 -3.45 4.57 21.44
C ARG A 549 -3.61 5.81 22.34
N MET A 550 -4.86 6.07 22.76
CA MET A 550 -5.26 7.32 23.44
C MET A 550 -4.78 7.44 24.90
N ASN A 551 -4.17 6.40 25.47
CA ASN A 551 -3.68 6.42 26.86
C ASN A 551 -2.30 7.08 27.01
N ILE A 552 -1.65 7.50 25.92
CA ILE A 552 -0.34 8.16 25.94
C ILE A 552 -0.49 9.66 26.15
N LYS A 553 0.14 10.18 27.20
CA LYS A 553 0.20 11.62 27.50
C LYS A 553 1.48 12.27 26.96
N ILE A 554 1.37 13.54 26.57
CA ILE A 554 2.46 14.36 26.03
C ILE A 554 2.92 15.41 27.06
N ASP A 555 2.03 15.90 27.92
CA ASP A 555 2.38 16.72 29.10
C ASP A 555 1.16 16.94 30.03
N ASN A 556 1.32 17.63 31.15
CA ASN A 556 0.23 18.13 32.00
C ASN A 556 -0.31 19.51 31.57
N ASN A 557 -0.02 19.95 30.35
CA ASN A 557 -0.35 21.28 29.84
C ASN A 557 -1.63 21.31 28.99
N ASN A 558 -2.15 22.50 28.70
CA ASN A 558 -3.32 22.69 27.82
C ASN A 558 -3.14 22.10 26.42
N ASP A 559 -1.90 22.00 25.93
CA ASP A 559 -1.60 21.42 24.61
C ASP A 559 -2.01 19.92 24.52
N ASP A 560 -1.89 19.16 25.62
CA ASP A 560 -2.26 17.73 25.68
C ASP A 560 -3.76 17.53 25.44
N VAL A 561 -4.61 18.40 25.99
CA VAL A 561 -6.07 18.38 25.78
C VAL A 561 -6.42 18.63 24.32
N VAL A 562 -5.75 19.58 23.67
CA VAL A 562 -5.96 19.89 22.25
C VAL A 562 -5.56 18.71 21.37
N ILE A 563 -4.41 18.10 21.64
CA ILE A 563 -3.91 16.96 20.87
C ILE A 563 -4.82 15.73 21.04
N HIS A 564 -5.29 15.44 22.24
CA HIS A 564 -6.21 14.31 22.47
C HIS A 564 -7.58 14.53 21.85
N LYS A 565 -8.11 15.76 21.89
CA LYS A 565 -9.36 16.08 21.18
C LYS A 565 -9.21 15.84 19.67
N LEU A 566 -8.11 16.30 19.10
CA LEU A 566 -7.81 16.07 17.68
C LEU A 566 -7.62 14.57 17.38
N ALA A 567 -6.95 13.83 18.26
CA ALA A 567 -6.76 12.39 18.13
C ALA A 567 -8.10 11.62 18.16
N ASP A 568 -9.04 12.04 19.00
CA ASP A 568 -10.39 11.48 19.06
C ASP A 568 -11.17 11.73 17.76
N ASP A 569 -11.12 12.95 17.23
CA ASP A 569 -11.71 13.28 15.92
C ASP A 569 -11.10 12.41 14.80
N ILE A 570 -9.77 12.27 14.77
CA ILE A 570 -9.05 11.43 13.79
C ILE A 570 -9.46 9.96 13.91
N ARG A 571 -9.61 9.45 15.14
CA ARG A 571 -10.02 8.06 15.44
C ARG A 571 -11.42 7.79 14.89
N LYS A 572 -12.42 8.59 15.29
CA LYS A 572 -13.83 8.43 14.93
C LYS A 572 -14.07 8.52 13.41
N THR A 573 -13.30 9.37 12.74
CA THR A 573 -13.42 9.62 11.29
C THR A 573 -12.57 8.69 10.43
N ASN A 574 -11.89 7.73 11.07
CA ASN A 574 -11.04 6.74 10.40
C ASN A 574 -9.90 7.34 9.56
N MET A 575 -9.46 8.56 9.91
CA MET A 575 -8.41 9.29 9.20
C MET A 575 -7.00 9.03 9.73
N PHE A 576 -6.78 8.06 10.61
CA PHE A 576 -5.43 7.62 11.01
C PHE A 576 -4.79 6.66 9.99
N ARG A 577 -3.54 6.27 10.20
CA ARG A 577 -2.80 5.32 9.33
C ARG A 577 -3.27 3.88 9.52
N GLN A 578 -4.38 3.52 8.88
CA GLN A 578 -5.01 2.20 9.05
C GLN A 578 -4.12 1.00 8.68
N ASN A 579 -3.08 1.18 7.85
CA ASN A 579 -2.11 0.13 7.54
C ASN A 579 -1.26 -0.30 8.76
N LEU A 580 -1.32 0.48 9.86
CA LEU A 580 -0.64 0.19 11.12
C LEU A 580 -1.54 -0.54 12.14
N LEU A 581 -2.79 -0.85 11.79
CA LEU A 581 -3.69 -1.61 12.66
C LEU A 581 -3.13 -2.99 12.97
N GLY A 582 -3.27 -3.43 14.23
CA GLY A 582 -2.86 -4.76 14.66
C GLY A 582 -3.72 -5.88 14.08
N ILE A 583 -5.02 -5.61 13.90
CA ILE A 583 -5.97 -6.49 13.22
C ILE A 583 -6.60 -5.71 12.07
N SER A 584 -6.58 -6.26 10.86
CA SER A 584 -7.17 -5.60 9.69
C SER A 584 -8.65 -5.27 9.93
N CYS A 585 -9.05 -4.04 9.61
CA CYS A 585 -10.45 -3.57 9.71
C CYS A 585 -11.08 -3.55 11.11
N ILE A 586 -10.31 -3.74 12.20
CA ILE A 586 -10.83 -3.67 13.57
C ILE A 586 -11.49 -2.32 13.91
N ASN A 587 -11.07 -1.26 13.23
CA ASN A 587 -11.62 0.09 13.34
C ASN A 587 -13.06 0.21 12.81
N TYR A 588 -13.60 -0.81 12.15
CA TYR A 588 -15.00 -0.88 11.71
C TYR A 588 -15.85 -1.75 12.64
N THR A 589 -15.44 -1.87 13.89
CA THR A 589 -16.16 -2.63 14.93
C THR A 589 -16.40 -1.76 16.15
N ASP A 590 -17.26 -2.22 17.05
CA ASP A 590 -17.46 -1.61 18.37
C ASP A 590 -16.18 -1.54 19.24
N TYR A 591 -15.10 -2.21 18.84
CA TYR A 591 -13.78 -2.05 19.47
C TYR A 591 -13.25 -0.61 19.39
N ILE A 592 -13.62 0.16 18.36
CA ILE A 592 -13.15 1.55 18.20
C ILE A 592 -13.79 2.51 19.21
N ASP A 593 -15.03 2.20 19.65
CA ASP A 593 -15.87 3.06 20.51
C ASP A 593 -15.29 3.22 21.91
N HIS A 594 -14.53 2.22 22.38
CA HIS A 594 -13.79 2.32 23.64
C HIS A 594 -12.48 3.09 23.42
N ILE A 595 -12.47 4.36 23.82
CA ILE A 595 -11.34 5.28 23.61
C ILE A 595 -10.00 4.75 24.15
N THR A 596 -10.01 3.95 25.22
CA THR A 596 -8.80 3.36 25.83
C THR A 596 -8.24 2.16 25.06
N ASN A 597 -8.96 1.65 24.06
CA ASN A 597 -8.51 0.50 23.29
C ASN A 597 -7.33 0.85 22.39
N ASP A 598 -6.34 -0.02 22.42
CA ASP A 598 -5.14 0.02 21.60
C ASP A 598 -5.41 -0.62 20.24
N LEU A 599 -5.26 0.15 19.17
CA LEU A 599 -5.49 -0.32 17.80
C LEU A 599 -4.21 -0.85 17.13
N PHE A 600 -3.03 -0.63 17.71
CA PHE A 600 -1.77 -1.18 17.20
C PHE A 600 -1.58 -2.63 17.60
N HIS A 601 -1.85 -2.92 18.87
CA HIS A 601 -1.48 -4.19 19.50
C HIS A 601 -2.68 -4.78 20.23
N ILE A 602 -3.37 -5.69 19.55
CA ILE A 602 -4.62 -6.27 20.04
C ILE A 602 -4.40 -7.73 20.41
N ASN A 603 -4.76 -8.09 21.64
CA ASN A 603 -4.78 -9.48 22.09
C ASN A 603 -6.21 -10.02 21.99
N ILE A 604 -6.40 -11.17 21.33
CA ILE A 604 -7.71 -11.78 21.13
C ILE A 604 -8.47 -12.02 22.44
N LYS A 605 -7.77 -12.27 23.55
CA LYS A 605 -8.38 -12.44 24.89
C LYS A 605 -9.14 -11.22 25.37
N ASN A 606 -8.68 -10.04 24.97
CA ASN A 606 -9.26 -8.77 25.37
C ASN A 606 -10.51 -8.44 24.53
N ILE A 607 -10.78 -9.23 23.48
CA ILE A 607 -11.93 -9.05 22.61
C ILE A 607 -13.00 -10.06 23.04
N LYS A 608 -14.18 -9.55 23.38
CA LYS A 608 -15.37 -10.35 23.68
C LYS A 608 -16.54 -9.79 22.90
N ASP A 609 -17.32 -10.68 22.27
CA ASP A 609 -18.55 -10.35 21.56
C ASP A 609 -18.39 -9.20 20.54
N LEU A 610 -17.30 -9.21 19.76
CA LEU A 610 -16.96 -8.18 18.77
C LEU A 610 -18.09 -8.00 17.75
N LYS A 611 -18.51 -6.76 17.51
CA LYS A 611 -19.55 -6.45 16.52
C LYS A 611 -19.00 -5.59 15.39
N ILE A 612 -19.13 -6.09 14.17
CA ILE A 612 -18.80 -5.34 12.96
C ILE A 612 -19.90 -4.30 12.69
N GLN A 613 -19.52 -3.03 12.59
CA GLN A 613 -20.40 -1.86 12.45
C GLN A 613 -20.36 -1.29 11.03
N ILE A 614 -20.88 -2.03 10.04
CA ILE A 614 -20.79 -1.64 8.62
C ILE A 614 -21.61 -0.40 8.29
N ASN A 615 -22.76 -0.22 8.92
CA ASN A 615 -23.76 0.80 8.59
C ASN A 615 -23.20 2.23 8.51
N ILE A 616 -22.25 2.59 9.37
CA ILE A 616 -21.60 3.91 9.35
C ILE A 616 -20.25 3.81 8.65
N ALA A 617 -19.49 2.77 8.95
CA ALA A 617 -18.11 2.59 8.47
C ALA A 617 -18.00 2.61 6.94
N LYS A 618 -18.98 2.05 6.21
CA LYS A 618 -19.00 2.04 4.74
C LYS A 618 -19.05 3.45 4.12
N PHE A 619 -19.59 4.42 4.85
CA PHE A 619 -19.73 5.80 4.38
C PHE A 619 -18.55 6.70 4.75
N ILE A 620 -17.84 6.37 5.83
CA ILE A 620 -16.68 7.13 6.31
C ILE A 620 -15.35 6.44 6.02
N SER A 621 -15.30 5.26 5.40
CA SER A 621 -14.01 4.68 5.04
C SER A 621 -13.29 5.53 3.99
N PRO A 622 -12.04 5.96 4.25
CA PRO A 622 -11.24 6.66 3.25
C PRO A 622 -10.71 5.75 2.14
N ARG A 623 -10.74 4.43 2.33
CA ARG A 623 -10.07 3.47 1.45
C ARG A 623 -10.99 2.35 1.02
N PHE A 624 -10.56 1.69 -0.07
CA PHE A 624 -11.07 0.39 -0.46
C PHE A 624 -10.58 -0.67 0.53
N VAL A 625 -11.47 -1.58 0.90
CA VAL A 625 -11.18 -2.70 1.82
C VAL A 625 -11.18 -3.98 1.02
N HIS A 626 -10.08 -4.74 1.06
CA HIS A 626 -10.00 -6.01 0.36
C HIS A 626 -10.77 -7.11 1.10
N TYR A 627 -11.26 -8.10 0.35
CA TYR A 627 -12.03 -9.21 0.92
C TYR A 627 -11.33 -9.94 2.07
N HIS A 628 -10.03 -10.23 1.95
CA HIS A 628 -9.29 -10.95 3.01
C HIS A 628 -9.30 -10.21 4.34
N GLU A 629 -9.37 -8.87 4.34
CA GLU A 629 -9.40 -8.08 5.57
C GLU A 629 -10.72 -8.31 6.31
N PHE A 630 -11.86 -8.37 5.61
CA PHE A 630 -13.14 -8.79 6.21
C PHE A 630 -13.13 -10.27 6.57
N ASN A 631 -12.52 -11.13 5.75
CA ASN A 631 -12.40 -12.56 6.05
C ASN A 631 -11.69 -12.77 7.39
N ILE A 632 -10.60 -12.04 7.66
CA ILE A 632 -9.86 -12.12 8.93
C ILE A 632 -10.64 -11.47 10.06
N LEU A 633 -11.26 -10.30 9.84
CA LEU A 633 -12.08 -9.66 10.87
C LEU A 633 -13.21 -10.59 11.35
N ASN A 634 -13.84 -11.33 10.44
CA ASN A 634 -14.87 -12.32 10.79
C ASN A 634 -14.29 -13.52 11.54
N ILE A 635 -13.05 -13.94 11.27
CA ILE A 635 -12.35 -14.95 12.08
C ILE A 635 -12.25 -14.46 13.54
N TYR A 636 -11.79 -13.23 13.76
CA TYR A 636 -11.71 -12.65 15.11
C TYR A 636 -13.08 -12.49 15.77
N GLN A 637 -14.10 -12.07 15.02
CA GLN A 637 -15.47 -11.97 15.51
C GLN A 637 -16.00 -13.31 16.01
N VAL A 638 -15.84 -14.38 15.23
CA VAL A 638 -16.25 -15.73 15.61
C VAL A 638 -15.50 -16.19 16.86
N PHE A 639 -14.17 -16.01 16.94
CA PHE A 639 -13.41 -16.34 18.14
C PHE A 639 -13.87 -15.60 19.39
N SER A 640 -14.23 -14.32 19.25
CA SER A 640 -14.64 -13.49 20.39
C SER A 640 -15.99 -13.86 20.98
N SER A 641 -16.81 -14.64 20.25
CA SER A 641 -18.20 -14.98 20.59
C SER A 641 -18.42 -16.46 20.92
N ILE A 642 -17.47 -17.35 20.61
CA ILE A 642 -17.66 -18.80 20.83
C ILE A 642 -17.52 -19.19 22.31
N ASN A 643 -18.61 -19.76 22.85
CA ASN A 643 -18.70 -20.36 24.18
C ASN A 643 -19.10 -21.86 24.09
N LYS A 644 -19.45 -22.48 25.23
CA LYS A 644 -19.79 -23.92 25.30
C LYS A 644 -21.01 -24.34 24.49
N GLU A 645 -21.95 -23.44 24.26
CA GLU A 645 -23.21 -23.73 23.57
C GLU A 645 -23.13 -23.45 22.07
N SER A 646 -22.17 -22.64 21.64
CA SER A 646 -22.01 -22.19 20.26
C SER A 646 -21.87 -23.33 19.24
N ASP A 647 -22.33 -23.08 18.02
CA ASP A 647 -22.08 -23.96 16.87
C ASP A 647 -20.70 -23.66 16.27
N ILE A 648 -19.81 -24.65 16.29
CA ILE A 648 -18.46 -24.53 15.71
C ILE A 648 -18.48 -24.35 14.19
N ARG A 649 -19.58 -24.71 13.51
CA ARG A 649 -19.78 -24.48 12.08
C ARG A 649 -19.86 -23.00 11.71
N LEU A 650 -19.85 -22.08 12.68
CA LEU A 650 -19.69 -20.65 12.42
C LEU A 650 -18.41 -20.35 11.62
N PHE A 651 -17.31 -21.08 11.87
CA PHE A 651 -16.08 -20.94 11.09
C PHE A 651 -16.26 -21.26 9.60
N ASP A 652 -17.20 -22.15 9.27
CA ASP A 652 -17.48 -22.56 7.89
C ASP A 652 -18.37 -21.58 7.13
N LYS A 653 -19.02 -20.63 7.82
CA LYS A 653 -19.84 -19.57 7.21
C LYS A 653 -19.07 -18.27 6.99
N ILE A 654 -17.84 -18.17 7.50
CA ILE A 654 -17.04 -16.94 7.47
C ILE A 654 -16.86 -16.43 6.04
N GLN A 655 -16.62 -17.30 5.07
CA GLN A 655 -16.32 -16.89 3.71
C GLN A 655 -17.49 -16.11 3.07
N ASP A 656 -18.71 -16.63 3.19
CA ASP A 656 -19.93 -16.00 2.64
C ASP A 656 -20.27 -14.71 3.37
N ILE A 657 -20.22 -14.73 4.71
CA ILE A 657 -20.52 -13.56 5.54
C ILE A 657 -19.54 -12.42 5.19
N ALA A 658 -18.24 -12.71 5.22
CA ALA A 658 -17.21 -11.72 4.91
C ALA A 658 -17.32 -11.19 3.48
N PHE A 659 -17.78 -12.01 2.53
CA PHE A 659 -17.90 -11.59 1.14
C PHE A 659 -19.11 -10.66 0.93
N ASN A 660 -20.23 -10.95 1.57
CA ASN A 660 -21.39 -10.04 1.60
C ASN A 660 -21.03 -8.70 2.25
N GLN A 661 -20.31 -8.74 3.37
CA GLN A 661 -19.82 -7.52 4.03
C GLN A 661 -18.86 -6.73 3.13
N TYR A 662 -17.95 -7.41 2.43
CA TYR A 662 -17.05 -6.78 1.45
C TYR A 662 -17.82 -6.07 0.32
N LYS A 663 -18.87 -6.72 -0.21
CA LYS A 663 -19.76 -6.17 -1.24
C LYS A 663 -20.49 -4.93 -0.72
N GLU A 664 -21.19 -5.07 0.40
CA GLU A 664 -21.93 -3.99 1.05
C GLU A 664 -21.03 -2.77 1.32
N PHE A 665 -19.87 -3.02 1.92
CA PHE A 665 -18.97 -1.95 2.37
C PHE A 665 -18.38 -1.14 1.22
N ASN A 666 -17.96 -1.81 0.14
CA ASN A 666 -17.24 -1.14 -0.94
C ASN A 666 -18.18 -0.57 -2.03
N TYR A 667 -19.43 -1.04 -2.13
CA TYR A 667 -20.31 -0.72 -3.26
C TYR A 667 -21.58 0.06 -2.87
N ASP A 668 -22.18 -0.14 -1.71
CA ASP A 668 -23.46 0.51 -1.34
C ASP A 668 -23.40 2.03 -1.38
N TRP A 669 -22.29 2.61 -0.91
CA TRP A 669 -22.13 4.06 -0.81
C TRP A 669 -22.20 4.74 -2.18
N ARG A 670 -21.99 4.02 -3.29
CA ARG A 670 -22.13 4.50 -4.67
C ARG A 670 -23.58 4.73 -5.08
N PHE A 671 -24.51 4.27 -4.25
CA PHE A 671 -25.94 4.37 -4.47
C PHE A 671 -26.66 5.08 -3.32
N LEU A 672 -25.91 5.67 -2.37
CA LEU A 672 -26.45 6.31 -1.17
C LEU A 672 -27.58 7.31 -1.46
N TYR A 673 -27.45 8.09 -2.54
CA TYR A 673 -28.45 9.07 -2.96
C TYR A 673 -29.03 8.75 -4.35
N SER A 674 -28.89 7.50 -4.81
CA SER A 674 -29.47 7.02 -6.06
C SER A 674 -30.79 6.29 -5.82
N ASN A 675 -31.66 6.29 -6.84
CA ASN A 675 -32.89 5.48 -6.84
C ASN A 675 -32.67 4.09 -7.47
N THR A 676 -31.42 3.70 -7.75
CA THR A 676 -31.06 2.44 -8.39
C THR A 676 -30.44 1.48 -7.38
N ASP A 677 -30.73 0.19 -7.53
CA ASP A 677 -30.15 -0.85 -6.67
C ASP A 677 -28.62 -0.95 -6.82
N PRO A 678 -27.90 -1.33 -5.74
CA PRO A 678 -26.46 -1.54 -5.80
C PRO A 678 -26.05 -2.63 -6.80
N ILE A 679 -25.04 -2.32 -7.61
CA ILE A 679 -24.41 -3.29 -8.52
C ILE A 679 -23.14 -3.82 -7.85
N TYR A 680 -23.12 -5.13 -7.60
CA TYR A 680 -22.01 -5.84 -6.97
C TYR A 680 -21.06 -6.49 -7.98
N PRO A 681 -19.78 -6.66 -7.62
CA PRO A 681 -18.82 -7.36 -8.47
C PRO A 681 -19.14 -8.85 -8.52
N LYS A 682 -18.57 -9.53 -9.53
CA LYS A 682 -18.53 -11.00 -9.60
C LYS A 682 -17.93 -11.62 -8.34
N ASP A 683 -18.35 -12.85 -8.10
CA ASP A 683 -17.86 -13.64 -6.98
C ASP A 683 -16.39 -14.02 -7.16
N PHE A 684 -15.61 -13.98 -6.08
CA PHE A 684 -14.20 -14.40 -6.10
C PHE A 684 -14.03 -15.91 -5.97
N PHE A 685 -15.07 -16.58 -5.51
CA PHE A 685 -15.09 -18.02 -5.31
C PHE A 685 -16.53 -18.51 -5.28
N THR A 686 -16.73 -19.79 -5.59
CA THR A 686 -17.99 -20.48 -5.37
C THR A 686 -17.82 -21.54 -4.30
N LEU A 687 -18.78 -21.62 -3.37
CA LEU A 687 -18.82 -22.63 -2.33
C LEU A 687 -19.95 -23.60 -2.61
N THR A 688 -19.65 -24.90 -2.70
CA THR A 688 -20.67 -25.94 -2.82
C THR A 688 -20.43 -27.02 -1.78
N GLN A 689 -21.50 -27.51 -1.17
CA GLN A 689 -21.46 -28.61 -0.23
C GLN A 689 -22.55 -29.59 -0.65
N SER A 690 -22.20 -30.85 -0.90
CA SER A 690 -23.23 -31.86 -1.20
C SER A 690 -23.94 -32.26 0.08
N GLU A 691 -25.26 -32.46 0.02
CA GLU A 691 -26.13 -32.71 1.18
C GLU A 691 -25.72 -33.93 2.04
N ASN A 692 -24.85 -34.81 1.52
CA ASN A 692 -24.36 -36.02 2.19
C ASN A 692 -22.82 -36.11 2.31
N SER A 693 -22.06 -35.03 2.06
CA SER A 693 -20.58 -35.07 2.17
C SER A 693 -20.03 -34.22 3.32
N ASN A 694 -19.12 -34.83 4.09
CA ASN A 694 -18.19 -34.14 5.00
C ASN A 694 -17.12 -33.32 4.24
N CYS A 695 -17.48 -32.72 3.11
CA CYS A 695 -16.58 -32.02 2.20
C CYS A 695 -17.24 -30.72 1.69
N LYS A 696 -16.49 -29.63 1.75
CA LYS A 696 -16.84 -28.34 1.14
C LYS A 696 -15.94 -28.11 -0.08
N ASN A 697 -16.54 -27.89 -1.23
CA ASN A 697 -15.83 -27.55 -2.45
C ASN A 697 -15.67 -26.03 -2.53
N ILE A 698 -14.44 -25.59 -2.75
CA ILE A 698 -14.05 -24.17 -2.83
C ILE A 698 -13.36 -23.96 -4.17
N ASN A 699 -14.07 -23.35 -5.11
CA ASN A 699 -13.53 -23.01 -6.42
C ASN A 699 -13.19 -21.52 -6.47
N ILE A 700 -11.93 -21.18 -6.74
CA ILE A 700 -11.44 -19.81 -6.85
C ILE A 700 -11.63 -19.31 -8.28
N LEU A 701 -12.23 -18.13 -8.42
CA LEU A 701 -12.48 -17.46 -9.69
C LEU A 701 -11.48 -16.32 -9.88
N GLU A 702 -10.55 -16.45 -10.84
CA GLU A 702 -9.56 -15.43 -11.18
C GLU A 702 -9.50 -15.16 -12.70
N ASP A 703 -9.14 -13.93 -13.08
CA ASP A 703 -9.23 -13.46 -14.47
C ASP A 703 -8.02 -13.83 -15.36
N ASN A 704 -6.93 -14.34 -14.77
CA ASN A 704 -5.67 -14.51 -15.49
C ASN A 704 -5.54 -15.88 -16.15
N GLU A 705 -4.73 -15.94 -17.21
CA GLU A 705 -4.20 -17.21 -17.68
C GLU A 705 -3.32 -17.83 -16.59
N VAL A 706 -3.67 -19.05 -16.20
CA VAL A 706 -2.99 -19.79 -15.15
C VAL A 706 -2.66 -21.20 -15.63
N GLU A 707 -1.55 -21.73 -15.13
CA GLU A 707 -1.06 -23.06 -15.45
C GLU A 707 -1.49 -24.06 -14.38
N CYS A 708 -1.63 -25.34 -14.74
CA CYS A 708 -2.00 -26.37 -13.78
C CYS A 708 -0.82 -26.84 -12.91
N ASN A 709 0.40 -26.88 -13.44
CA ASN A 709 1.61 -27.25 -12.69
C ASN A 709 1.88 -26.27 -11.54
N LYS A 710 2.53 -26.76 -10.49
CA LYS A 710 2.73 -25.99 -9.25
C LYS A 710 4.13 -26.13 -8.71
N LYS A 711 4.81 -25.00 -8.53
CA LYS A 711 6.08 -24.91 -7.82
C LYS A 711 5.82 -24.82 -6.32
N ILE A 712 6.18 -25.87 -5.60
CA ILE A 712 5.90 -26.03 -4.16
C ILE A 712 7.15 -25.71 -3.35
N GLY A 713 7.03 -24.82 -2.37
CA GLY A 713 8.04 -24.54 -1.37
C GLY A 713 7.72 -25.26 -0.07
N LEU A 714 8.50 -26.28 0.27
CA LEU A 714 8.38 -27.01 1.51
C LEU A 714 9.27 -26.38 2.59
N ALA A 715 8.66 -25.76 3.61
CA ALA A 715 9.39 -25.10 4.68
C ALA A 715 9.88 -26.14 5.71
N ASN A 716 11.18 -26.36 5.75
CA ASN A 716 11.83 -27.18 6.77
C ASN A 716 12.23 -26.29 7.96
N ILE A 717 11.39 -26.27 8.99
CA ILE A 717 11.57 -25.46 10.20
C ILE A 717 11.39 -26.27 11.48
N GLU A 718 12.19 -25.96 12.50
CA GLU A 718 11.98 -26.50 13.85
C GLU A 718 10.76 -25.84 14.50
N VAL A 719 9.80 -26.66 14.93
CA VAL A 719 8.67 -26.28 15.78
C VAL A 719 9.05 -26.52 17.24
N SER A 720 9.09 -25.46 18.03
CA SER A 720 9.52 -25.48 19.43
C SER A 720 8.37 -25.87 20.36
N GLU A 721 8.59 -26.87 21.23
CA GLU A 721 7.62 -27.24 22.28
C GLU A 721 7.30 -26.05 23.21
N ASN A 722 8.29 -25.18 23.48
CA ASN A 722 8.07 -23.99 24.29
C ASN A 722 7.09 -23.02 23.62
N ASP A 723 7.13 -22.89 22.29
CA ASP A 723 6.24 -21.99 21.56
C ASP A 723 4.79 -22.50 21.62
N ILE A 724 4.59 -23.81 21.42
CA ILE A 724 3.28 -24.48 21.59
C ILE A 724 2.73 -24.24 23.01
N LEU A 725 3.55 -24.48 24.05
CA LEU A 725 3.15 -24.26 25.44
C LEU A 725 2.84 -22.79 25.73
N SER A 726 3.54 -21.86 25.08
CA SER A 726 3.34 -20.43 25.26
C SER A 726 2.05 -19.95 24.59
N ALA A 727 1.72 -20.48 23.42
CA ALA A 727 0.44 -20.26 22.74
C ALA A 727 -0.75 -20.80 23.55
N ILE A 728 -0.65 -22.02 24.10
CA ILE A 728 -1.63 -22.61 25.04
C ILE A 728 -1.82 -21.73 26.27
N LYS A 729 -0.77 -21.07 26.75
CA LYS A 729 -0.81 -20.11 27.86
C LYS A 729 -1.25 -18.70 27.44
N MET A 730 -1.60 -18.50 26.18
CA MET A 730 -2.04 -17.21 25.61
C MET A 730 -0.96 -16.13 25.58
N ILE A 731 0.31 -16.52 25.54
CA ILE A 731 1.47 -15.63 25.44
C ILE A 731 2.35 -16.15 24.29
N PRO A 732 1.84 -16.19 23.04
CA PRO A 732 2.58 -16.80 21.94
C PRO A 732 3.90 -16.08 21.70
N ASN A 733 4.91 -16.86 21.32
CA ASN A 733 6.24 -16.33 21.05
C ASN A 733 6.25 -15.64 19.69
N ILE A 734 6.24 -14.31 19.70
CA ILE A 734 6.38 -13.44 18.53
C ILE A 734 7.75 -12.72 18.51
N SER A 735 8.79 -13.35 19.05
CA SER A 735 10.12 -12.75 19.16
C SER A 735 10.75 -12.40 17.81
N LYS A 736 11.74 -11.51 17.86
CA LYS A 736 12.58 -11.15 16.70
C LYS A 736 13.26 -12.35 16.05
N GLU A 737 13.80 -13.26 16.85
CA GLU A 737 14.49 -14.45 16.32
C GLU A 737 13.52 -15.34 15.53
N ARG A 738 12.29 -15.50 16.03
CA ARG A 738 11.25 -16.24 15.33
C ARG A 738 10.79 -15.52 14.06
N ARG A 739 10.59 -14.20 14.14
CA ARG A 739 10.20 -13.35 13.01
C ARG A 739 11.23 -13.38 11.88
N LYS A 740 12.53 -13.30 12.20
CA LYS A 740 13.65 -13.46 11.25
C LYS A 740 13.52 -14.77 10.45
N ARG A 741 13.27 -15.89 11.14
CA ARG A 741 13.13 -17.20 10.49
C ARG A 741 11.97 -17.24 9.48
N ILE A 742 10.84 -16.62 9.81
CA ILE A 742 9.70 -16.50 8.88
C ILE A 742 10.03 -15.58 7.71
N PHE A 743 10.69 -14.44 7.95
CA PHE A 743 11.07 -13.51 6.89
C PHE A 743 12.02 -14.14 5.87
N GLU A 744 12.96 -14.99 6.31
CA GLU A 744 13.85 -15.76 5.43
C GLU A 744 13.06 -16.68 4.49
N ILE A 745 12.08 -17.42 5.01
CA ILE A 745 11.19 -18.30 4.23
C ILE A 745 10.42 -17.49 3.18
N MET A 746 9.83 -16.38 3.59
CA MET A 746 9.03 -15.51 2.73
C MET A 746 9.86 -14.88 1.61
N ASN A 747 10.98 -14.25 1.96
CA ASN A 747 11.87 -13.60 1.01
C ASN A 747 12.46 -14.60 0.01
N TYR A 748 12.85 -15.79 0.48
CA TYR A 748 13.39 -16.83 -0.40
C TYR A 748 12.32 -17.39 -1.35
N SER A 749 11.12 -17.65 -0.84
CA SER A 749 10.00 -18.15 -1.65
C SER A 749 9.59 -17.14 -2.74
N HIS A 750 9.52 -15.86 -2.39
CA HIS A 750 9.28 -14.77 -3.34
C HIS A 750 10.38 -14.67 -4.40
N LYS A 751 11.65 -14.67 -3.96
CA LYS A 751 12.81 -14.63 -4.87
C LYS A 751 12.85 -15.80 -5.85
N LYS A 752 12.31 -16.95 -5.47
CA LYS A 752 12.27 -18.17 -6.30
C LYS A 752 10.95 -18.35 -7.05
N HIS A 753 10.02 -17.41 -6.96
CA HIS A 753 8.70 -17.48 -7.61
C HIS A 753 7.95 -18.77 -7.28
N VAL A 754 7.89 -19.13 -6.00
CA VAL A 754 7.12 -20.28 -5.52
C VAL A 754 5.62 -19.99 -5.62
N ASP A 755 4.82 -20.96 -6.05
CA ASP A 755 3.35 -20.80 -6.14
C ASP A 755 2.67 -21.05 -4.80
N LEU A 756 3.09 -22.08 -4.08
CA LEU A 756 2.49 -22.52 -2.81
C LEU A 756 3.58 -22.92 -1.81
N VAL A 757 3.56 -22.31 -0.62
CA VAL A 757 4.45 -22.64 0.50
C VAL A 757 3.68 -23.41 1.58
N VAL A 758 4.27 -24.50 2.07
CA VAL A 758 3.68 -25.35 3.12
C VAL A 758 4.54 -25.31 4.37
N LEU A 759 3.93 -25.00 5.52
CA LEU A 759 4.56 -25.00 6.84
C LEU A 759 3.99 -26.12 7.73
N PRO A 760 4.79 -26.66 8.68
CA PRO A 760 4.35 -27.70 9.60
C PRO A 760 3.15 -27.32 10.47
N GLU A 761 2.53 -28.32 11.11
CA GLU A 761 1.49 -28.13 12.12
C GLU A 761 2.01 -27.27 13.29
N VAL A 762 1.15 -26.45 13.91
CA VAL A 762 1.45 -25.63 15.11
C VAL A 762 2.77 -24.85 15.04
N SER A 763 3.11 -24.35 13.85
CA SER A 763 4.41 -23.71 13.58
C SER A 763 4.33 -22.19 13.49
N VAL A 764 3.13 -21.64 13.24
CA VAL A 764 2.90 -20.20 13.05
C VAL A 764 1.96 -19.65 14.14
N PRO A 765 2.35 -18.59 14.88
CA PRO A 765 1.46 -17.95 15.84
C PRO A 765 0.27 -17.30 15.13
N PHE A 766 -0.91 -17.38 15.74
CA PHE A 766 -2.15 -16.87 15.14
C PHE A 766 -2.11 -15.35 14.90
N GLU A 767 -1.34 -14.61 15.70
CA GLU A 767 -1.08 -13.18 15.57
C GLU A 767 -0.51 -12.78 14.21
N TRP A 768 0.10 -13.73 13.48
CA TRP A 768 0.66 -13.47 12.15
C TRP A 768 -0.31 -13.79 11.00
N ILE A 769 -1.56 -14.18 11.24
CA ILE A 769 -2.50 -14.51 10.16
C ILE A 769 -2.73 -13.33 9.19
N ASP A 770 -2.89 -12.11 9.71
CA ASP A 770 -2.97 -10.88 8.92
C ASP A 770 -1.71 -10.66 8.09
N PHE A 771 -0.54 -10.86 8.69
CA PHE A 771 0.75 -10.73 8.01
C PHE A 771 0.88 -11.75 6.86
N PHE A 772 0.53 -13.02 7.07
CA PHE A 772 0.57 -14.04 6.02
C PHE A 772 -0.41 -13.73 4.87
N ALA A 773 -1.60 -13.21 5.17
CA ALA A 773 -2.56 -12.79 4.16
C ALA A 773 -2.05 -11.59 3.34
N GLU A 774 -1.44 -10.59 3.99
CA GLU A 774 -0.76 -9.48 3.31
C GLU A 774 0.37 -9.98 2.40
N GLN A 775 1.20 -10.92 2.87
CA GLN A 775 2.29 -11.50 2.06
C GLN A 775 1.75 -12.32 0.89
N SER A 776 0.65 -13.06 1.08
CA SER A 776 -0.01 -13.82 0.01
C SER A 776 -0.49 -12.90 -1.09
N LYS A 777 -1.20 -11.84 -0.71
CA LYS A 777 -1.70 -10.81 -1.62
C LYS A 777 -0.57 -10.12 -2.38
N ASN A 778 0.46 -9.64 -1.66
CA ASN A 778 1.49 -8.79 -2.25
C ASN A 778 2.46 -9.56 -3.16
N ASN A 779 2.73 -10.82 -2.84
CA ASN A 779 3.69 -11.65 -3.57
C ASN A 779 3.02 -12.67 -4.51
N ASN A 780 1.69 -12.78 -4.48
CA ASN A 780 0.90 -13.73 -5.26
C ASN A 780 1.26 -15.21 -4.98
N ILE A 781 1.58 -15.52 -3.72
CA ILE A 781 1.99 -16.85 -3.21
C ILE A 781 0.89 -17.40 -2.31
N ALA A 782 0.52 -18.67 -2.49
CA ALA A 782 -0.36 -19.38 -1.58
C ALA A 782 0.41 -19.88 -0.35
N PHE A 783 -0.26 -19.91 0.81
CA PHE A 783 0.30 -20.47 2.04
C PHE A 783 -0.65 -21.50 2.64
N ILE A 784 -0.10 -22.65 3.00
CA ILE A 784 -0.77 -23.63 3.86
C ILE A 784 0.04 -23.74 5.13
N ILE A 785 -0.54 -23.29 6.24
CA ILE A 785 0.16 -23.15 7.52
C ILE A 785 -0.59 -23.83 8.65
N GLY A 786 0.16 -24.57 9.48
CA GLY A 786 -0.32 -25.00 10.77
C GLY A 786 -0.27 -23.86 11.77
N LEU A 787 -1.43 -23.39 12.22
CA LEU A 787 -1.52 -22.38 13.27
C LEU A 787 -1.27 -23.02 14.63
N GLU A 788 -0.57 -22.32 15.50
CA GLU A 788 -0.50 -22.65 16.93
C GLU A 788 -1.90 -22.68 17.56
N HIS A 789 -2.02 -23.34 18.71
CA HIS A 789 -3.28 -23.40 19.44
C HIS A 789 -3.82 -22.00 19.74
N VAL A 790 -5.01 -21.70 19.23
CA VAL A 790 -5.75 -20.48 19.56
C VAL A 790 -6.63 -20.78 20.75
N VAL A 791 -6.44 -20.06 21.85
CA VAL A 791 -7.26 -20.21 23.04
C VAL A 791 -8.30 -19.09 23.10
N SER A 792 -9.59 -19.43 23.11
CA SER A 792 -10.65 -18.42 23.23
C SER A 792 -10.77 -17.88 24.66
N SER A 793 -11.51 -16.78 24.82
CA SER A 793 -11.85 -16.21 26.12
C SER A 793 -12.64 -17.16 27.04
N TYR A 794 -13.18 -18.26 26.49
CA TYR A 794 -13.93 -19.31 27.19
C TYR A 794 -13.11 -20.60 27.40
N ASN A 795 -11.77 -20.55 27.27
CA ASN A 795 -10.83 -21.65 27.48
C ASN A 795 -10.93 -22.81 26.47
N PHE A 796 -11.51 -22.58 25.30
CA PHE A 796 -11.43 -23.55 24.20
C PHE A 796 -10.09 -23.41 23.50
N ALA A 797 -9.38 -24.53 23.31
CA ALA A 797 -8.11 -24.57 22.58
C ALA A 797 -8.32 -25.19 21.21
N TYR A 798 -8.14 -24.40 20.16
CA TYR A 798 -8.34 -24.83 18.79
C TYR A 798 -7.02 -25.01 18.06
N ASN A 799 -6.86 -26.15 17.39
CA ASN A 799 -5.79 -26.42 16.44
C ASN A 799 -6.33 -26.23 15.01
N PHE A 800 -5.86 -25.18 14.33
CA PHE A 800 -6.31 -24.82 13.00
C PHE A 800 -5.21 -25.03 11.97
N THR A 801 -5.61 -25.43 10.76
CA THR A 801 -4.80 -25.20 9.56
C THR A 801 -5.41 -24.05 8.78
N ALA A 802 -4.58 -23.10 8.34
CA ALA A 802 -4.98 -22.01 7.48
C ALA A 802 -4.50 -22.26 6.05
N THR A 803 -5.44 -22.21 5.10
CA THR A 803 -5.18 -22.21 3.66
C THR A 803 -5.45 -20.81 3.13
N ILE A 804 -4.39 -20.14 2.68
CA ILE A 804 -4.41 -18.75 2.22
C ILE A 804 -4.11 -18.75 0.72
N LEU A 805 -5.10 -18.41 -0.09
CA LEU A 805 -5.00 -18.49 -1.56
C LEU A 805 -5.11 -17.10 -2.18
N PRO A 806 -4.09 -16.61 -2.90
CA PRO A 806 -4.19 -15.32 -3.58
C PRO A 806 -5.18 -15.42 -4.74
N ILE A 807 -5.95 -14.36 -4.91
CA ILE A 807 -6.95 -14.20 -5.95
C ILE A 807 -6.62 -12.92 -6.70
N LYS A 808 -6.18 -13.07 -7.95
CA LYS A 808 -5.80 -11.94 -8.80
C LYS A 808 -6.96 -11.60 -9.73
N GLN A 809 -7.65 -10.51 -9.42
CA GLN A 809 -8.61 -9.86 -10.31
C GLN A 809 -7.85 -8.94 -11.28
N LYS A 810 -8.50 -8.50 -12.35
CA LYS A 810 -7.90 -7.52 -13.29
C LYS A 810 -7.33 -6.29 -12.58
N GLU A 811 -8.03 -5.80 -11.56
CA GLU A 811 -7.79 -4.47 -10.98
C GLU A 811 -6.98 -4.51 -9.68
N PHE A 812 -7.08 -5.60 -8.92
CA PHE A 812 -6.36 -5.76 -7.66
C PHE A 812 -6.16 -7.23 -7.31
N THR A 813 -5.29 -7.49 -6.33
CA THR A 813 -5.14 -8.82 -5.73
C THR A 813 -5.76 -8.81 -4.33
N THR A 814 -6.44 -9.89 -3.97
CA THR A 814 -6.89 -10.21 -2.60
C THR A 814 -6.49 -11.65 -2.29
N CYS A 815 -6.93 -12.22 -1.18
CA CYS A 815 -6.82 -13.66 -0.94
C CYS A 815 -8.06 -14.22 -0.25
N LEU A 816 -8.25 -15.53 -0.35
CA LEU A 816 -9.11 -16.30 0.53
C LEU A 816 -8.31 -16.75 1.74
N VAL A 817 -8.84 -16.57 2.95
CA VAL A 817 -8.27 -17.09 4.20
C VAL A 817 -9.23 -18.12 4.79
N ARG A 818 -8.98 -19.40 4.52
CA ARG A 818 -9.77 -20.52 5.03
C ARG A 818 -9.06 -21.15 6.22
N ILE A 819 -9.58 -20.93 7.43
CA ILE A 819 -9.19 -21.71 8.61
C ILE A 819 -10.11 -22.93 8.74
N ARG A 820 -9.50 -24.09 8.98
CA ARG A 820 -10.20 -25.36 9.20
C ARG A 820 -9.74 -25.99 10.51
N LEU A 821 -10.70 -26.32 11.37
CA LEU A 821 -10.45 -26.98 12.64
C LEU A 821 -9.97 -28.42 12.37
N LYS A 822 -8.98 -28.87 13.15
CA LYS A 822 -8.53 -30.26 13.13
C LYS A 822 -9.66 -31.22 13.50
N ASN A 823 -9.89 -32.23 12.66
CA ASN A 823 -10.96 -33.23 12.82
C ASN A 823 -10.62 -34.26 13.90
N TYR A 824 -9.33 -34.63 14.04
CA TYR A 824 -8.88 -35.56 15.09
C TYR A 824 -7.65 -35.04 15.82
N TYR A 825 -7.83 -34.72 17.10
CA TYR A 825 -6.74 -34.42 18.01
C TYR A 825 -6.04 -35.72 18.43
N SER A 826 -4.72 -35.71 18.49
CA SER A 826 -3.96 -36.88 18.94
C SER A 826 -4.14 -37.11 20.45
N HIS A 827 -3.92 -38.34 20.93
CA HIS A 827 -4.06 -38.66 22.35
C HIS A 827 -3.16 -37.78 23.24
N SER A 828 -1.90 -37.58 22.84
CA SER A 828 -0.97 -36.72 23.57
C SER A 828 -1.39 -35.25 23.58
N GLU A 829 -1.96 -34.78 22.47
CA GLU A 829 -2.48 -33.41 22.38
C GLU A 829 -3.67 -33.20 23.31
N LYS A 830 -4.61 -34.15 23.36
CA LYS A 830 -5.76 -34.11 24.27
C LYS A 830 -5.33 -34.07 25.74
N GLU A 831 -4.40 -34.94 26.13
CA GLU A 831 -3.88 -34.99 27.50
C GLU A 831 -3.16 -33.67 27.87
N LEU A 832 -2.40 -33.08 26.94
CA LEU A 832 -1.77 -31.77 27.15
C LEU A 832 -2.80 -30.67 27.42
N LEU A 833 -3.81 -30.54 26.54
CA LEU A 833 -4.85 -29.51 26.69
C LEU A 833 -5.64 -29.68 27.99
N LYS A 834 -6.01 -30.93 28.33
CA LYS A 834 -6.68 -31.26 29.58
C LYS A 834 -5.83 -30.95 30.81
N GLY A 835 -4.51 -31.17 30.74
CA GLY A 835 -3.55 -30.82 31.80
C GLY A 835 -3.54 -29.31 32.10
N TYR A 836 -3.79 -28.46 31.11
CA TYR A 836 -3.94 -27.01 31.26
C TYR A 836 -5.38 -26.56 31.52
N ARG A 837 -6.32 -27.50 31.76
CA ARG A 837 -7.75 -27.24 31.97
C ARG A 837 -8.43 -26.55 30.77
N LEU A 838 -7.89 -26.75 29.57
CA LEU A 838 -8.47 -26.26 28.33
C LEU A 838 -9.44 -27.29 27.76
N ILE A 839 -10.44 -26.78 27.05
CA ILE A 839 -11.49 -27.59 26.46
C ILE A 839 -11.11 -27.89 25.01
N ASN A 840 -11.03 -29.18 24.68
CA ASN A 840 -10.92 -29.63 23.30
C ASN A 840 -12.30 -29.54 22.63
N PRO A 841 -12.45 -28.72 21.57
CA PRO A 841 -13.74 -28.54 20.91
C PRO A 841 -14.31 -29.83 20.30
N SER A 842 -13.43 -30.75 19.86
CA SER A 842 -13.84 -32.02 19.22
C SER A 842 -14.46 -33.05 20.17
N GLU A 843 -14.30 -32.90 21.49
CA GLU A 843 -14.88 -33.80 22.50
C GLU A 843 -16.34 -33.48 22.81
N ILE A 844 -16.79 -32.26 22.52
CA ILE A 844 -18.16 -31.81 22.81
C ILE A 844 -19.10 -32.13 21.64
N LYS A 845 -18.63 -32.01 20.40
CA LYS A 845 -19.43 -32.23 19.19
C LYS A 845 -18.66 -33.05 18.13
N PRO A 846 -18.55 -34.38 18.29
CA PRO A 846 -17.72 -35.24 17.43
C PRO A 846 -18.25 -35.45 15.99
N GLU A 847 -19.49 -35.01 15.70
CA GLU A 847 -20.18 -35.20 14.41
C GLU A 847 -19.80 -34.15 13.35
N LEU A 848 -18.89 -33.23 13.66
CA LEU A 848 -18.56 -32.04 12.85
C LEU A 848 -17.29 -32.21 12.01
N LYS A 849 -17.15 -33.33 11.29
CA LYS A 849 -15.99 -33.53 10.42
C LYS A 849 -16.19 -32.82 9.08
N LEU A 850 -15.25 -31.98 8.71
CA LEU A 850 -15.27 -31.29 7.42
C LEU A 850 -13.87 -31.30 6.81
N TYR A 851 -13.82 -31.58 5.51
CA TYR A 851 -12.65 -31.38 4.66
C TYR A 851 -12.98 -30.35 3.59
N ASP A 852 -11.95 -29.70 3.05
CA ASP A 852 -12.11 -28.77 1.93
C ASP A 852 -11.47 -29.39 0.68
N LEU A 853 -12.16 -29.28 -0.46
CA LEU A 853 -11.63 -29.52 -1.81
C LEU A 853 -11.40 -28.17 -2.47
N PHE A 854 -10.15 -27.77 -2.63
CA PHE A 854 -9.79 -26.53 -3.28
C PHE A 854 -9.58 -26.76 -4.77
N HIS A 855 -10.19 -25.92 -5.59
CA HIS A 855 -9.87 -25.73 -6.99
C HIS A 855 -9.29 -24.33 -7.17
N TRP A 856 -7.99 -24.27 -7.43
CA TRP A 856 -7.22 -23.02 -7.54
C TRP A 856 -6.15 -23.17 -8.61
N ARG A 857 -6.05 -22.21 -9.53
CA ARG A 857 -5.06 -22.20 -10.62
C ARG A 857 -5.00 -23.52 -11.37
N LYS A 858 -6.14 -24.00 -11.86
CA LYS A 858 -6.28 -25.27 -12.56
C LYS A 858 -5.75 -26.49 -11.81
N SER A 859 -5.65 -26.41 -10.48
CA SER A 859 -5.19 -27.51 -9.63
C SER A 859 -6.21 -27.80 -8.52
N TYR A 860 -6.33 -29.08 -8.17
CA TYR A 860 -7.30 -29.61 -7.23
C TYR A 860 -6.55 -30.26 -6.07
N PHE A 861 -6.73 -29.75 -4.86
CA PHE A 861 -6.02 -30.24 -3.68
C PHE A 861 -6.87 -30.18 -2.41
N SER A 862 -6.44 -30.94 -1.41
CA SER A 862 -7.03 -30.95 -0.08
C SER A 862 -5.93 -30.91 0.98
N VAL A 863 -6.28 -30.45 2.18
CA VAL A 863 -5.34 -30.22 3.28
C VAL A 863 -5.72 -31.03 4.51
N TYR A 864 -4.79 -31.88 4.95
CA TYR A 864 -4.92 -32.72 6.13
C TYR A 864 -3.96 -32.27 7.22
N ASN A 865 -4.40 -32.39 8.47
CA ASN A 865 -3.66 -31.97 9.66
C ASN A 865 -3.26 -33.20 10.49
N CYS A 866 -2.02 -33.64 10.33
CA CYS A 866 -1.35 -34.66 11.14
C CYS A 866 -2.18 -35.93 11.34
N PHE A 867 -2.70 -36.18 12.54
CA PHE A 867 -3.37 -37.42 12.91
C PHE A 867 -4.60 -37.77 12.03
N GLU A 868 -5.18 -36.80 11.32
CA GLU A 868 -6.21 -37.03 10.30
C GLU A 868 -5.74 -37.99 9.20
N LEU A 869 -4.45 -37.97 8.89
CA LEU A 869 -3.86 -38.85 7.89
C LEU A 869 -4.04 -40.33 8.24
N ALA A 870 -4.22 -40.70 9.51
CA ALA A 870 -4.38 -42.09 9.95
C ALA A 870 -5.76 -42.70 9.60
N ASN A 871 -6.78 -41.89 9.30
CA ASN A 871 -8.13 -42.39 9.07
C ASN A 871 -8.35 -42.79 7.59
N ILE A 872 -8.53 -44.09 7.31
CA ILE A 872 -8.67 -44.63 5.95
C ILE A 872 -9.93 -44.10 5.22
N SER A 873 -11.07 -44.01 5.92
CA SER A 873 -12.33 -43.55 5.33
C SER A 873 -12.22 -42.11 4.83
N ASP A 874 -11.56 -41.25 5.61
CA ASP A 874 -11.37 -39.85 5.25
C ASP A 874 -10.39 -39.66 4.09
N ARG A 875 -9.41 -40.55 3.91
CA ARG A 875 -8.51 -40.54 2.72
C ARG A 875 -9.31 -40.85 1.46
N ALA A 876 -10.23 -41.81 1.54
CA ALA A 876 -10.98 -42.31 0.39
C ALA A 876 -11.92 -41.26 -0.23
N LEU A 877 -12.31 -40.21 0.52
CA LEU A 877 -13.21 -39.12 0.07
C LEU A 877 -12.79 -38.51 -1.28
N PHE A 878 -11.48 -38.46 -1.52
CA PHE A 878 -10.88 -37.74 -2.62
C PHE A 878 -10.23 -38.62 -3.71
N LYS A 879 -10.48 -39.93 -3.70
CA LYS A 879 -9.97 -40.84 -4.74
C LYS A 879 -10.36 -40.32 -6.12
N SER A 880 -9.39 -40.16 -7.03
CA SER A 880 -9.51 -39.59 -8.39
C SER A 880 -9.84 -38.09 -8.51
N LYS A 881 -10.06 -37.40 -7.38
CA LYS A 881 -10.52 -35.99 -7.35
C LYS A 881 -9.39 -34.98 -7.16
N LEU A 882 -8.16 -35.40 -6.87
CA LEU A 882 -7.06 -34.50 -6.52
C LEU A 882 -5.86 -34.68 -7.45
N ASP A 883 -5.16 -33.57 -7.68
CA ASP A 883 -3.81 -33.58 -8.23
C ASP A 883 -2.77 -33.78 -7.14
N PHE A 884 -2.99 -33.18 -5.97
CA PHE A 884 -2.09 -33.31 -4.83
C PHE A 884 -2.80 -33.16 -3.49
N ILE A 885 -2.15 -33.63 -2.44
CA ILE A 885 -2.59 -33.50 -1.05
C ILE A 885 -1.50 -32.81 -0.26
N VAL A 886 -1.91 -31.97 0.67
CA VAL A 886 -1.01 -31.28 1.58
C VAL A 886 -1.25 -31.76 3.00
N ALA A 887 -0.18 -32.17 3.67
CA ALA A 887 -0.15 -32.61 5.05
C ALA A 887 0.71 -31.64 5.87
N THR A 888 0.10 -31.02 6.89
CA THR A 888 0.82 -30.28 7.93
C THR A 888 0.96 -31.16 9.16
N GLU A 889 2.18 -31.34 9.65
CA GLU A 889 2.47 -32.32 10.70
C GLU A 889 3.36 -31.75 11.81
N TYR A 890 3.11 -32.19 13.03
CA TYR A 890 4.03 -32.13 14.15
C TYR A 890 4.06 -33.51 14.80
N ASN A 891 4.81 -34.44 14.19
CA ASN A 891 4.78 -35.85 14.57
C ASN A 891 6.16 -36.50 14.69
N LYS A 892 6.30 -37.31 15.75
CA LYS A 892 7.54 -38.03 16.11
C LYS A 892 7.67 -39.38 15.40
N ASP A 893 6.54 -40.03 15.07
CA ASP A 893 6.52 -41.35 14.43
C ASP A 893 6.63 -41.24 12.91
N ILE A 894 7.83 -40.89 12.44
CA ILE A 894 8.09 -40.63 11.02
C ILE A 894 7.94 -41.88 10.14
N ASN A 895 8.17 -43.09 10.67
CA ASN A 895 8.09 -44.31 9.87
C ASN A 895 6.63 -44.64 9.55
N TYR A 896 5.75 -44.58 10.56
CA TYR A 896 4.32 -44.81 10.37
C TYR A 896 3.71 -43.82 9.36
N PHE A 897 4.04 -42.54 9.48
CA PHE A 897 3.51 -41.52 8.57
C PHE A 897 4.14 -41.61 7.16
N SER A 898 5.41 -42.01 7.06
CA SER A 898 6.04 -42.31 5.77
C SER A 898 5.33 -43.45 5.02
N ASP A 899 4.92 -44.51 5.73
CA ASP A 899 4.17 -45.62 5.16
C ASP A 899 2.77 -45.18 4.73
N ILE A 900 2.11 -44.35 5.55
CA ILE A 900 0.83 -43.72 5.20
C ILE A 900 0.97 -42.90 3.92
N ALA A 901 1.90 -41.94 3.85
CA ALA A 901 2.12 -41.13 2.66
C ALA A 901 2.40 -42.01 1.43
N GLY A 902 3.13 -43.11 1.63
CA GLY A 902 3.35 -44.12 0.60
C GLY A 902 2.08 -44.76 0.08
N SER A 903 1.15 -45.15 0.95
CA SER A 903 -0.16 -45.70 0.56
C SER A 903 -1.01 -44.67 -0.17
N TRP A 904 -1.14 -43.46 0.39
CA TRP A 904 -1.99 -42.39 -0.15
C TRP A 904 -1.69 -42.07 -1.60
N VAL A 905 -0.40 -41.88 -1.90
CA VAL A 905 0.08 -41.59 -3.24
C VAL A 905 -0.35 -42.68 -4.24
N ARG A 906 -0.41 -43.95 -3.82
CA ARG A 906 -0.79 -45.08 -4.68
C ARG A 906 -2.30 -45.20 -4.83
N ASP A 907 -3.03 -45.06 -3.72
CA ASP A 907 -4.48 -45.30 -3.64
C ASP A 907 -5.29 -44.16 -4.26
N LEU A 908 -4.81 -42.93 -4.08
CA LEU A 908 -5.41 -41.72 -4.64
C LEU A 908 -4.75 -41.30 -5.97
N HIS A 909 -3.60 -41.90 -6.29
CA HIS A 909 -2.82 -41.65 -7.50
C HIS A 909 -2.50 -40.16 -7.73
N CYS A 910 -2.12 -39.44 -6.67
CA CYS A 910 -1.83 -38.01 -6.68
C CYS A 910 -0.44 -37.72 -6.08
N PHE A 911 0.05 -36.48 -6.22
CA PHE A 911 1.22 -36.03 -5.46
C PHE A 911 0.86 -35.87 -3.97
N PHE A 912 1.82 -36.04 -3.08
CA PHE A 912 1.62 -35.83 -1.64
C PHE A 912 2.75 -34.98 -1.07
N VAL A 913 2.39 -33.84 -0.50
CA VAL A 913 3.28 -32.81 0.05
C VAL A 913 3.14 -32.83 1.56
N GLN A 914 4.22 -33.13 2.27
CA GLN A 914 4.22 -33.33 3.72
C GLN A 914 5.23 -32.39 4.38
N ALA A 915 4.77 -31.50 5.25
CA ALA A 915 5.62 -30.62 6.05
C ALA A 915 5.56 -31.03 7.52
N ASN A 916 6.69 -31.49 8.06
CA ASN A 916 6.86 -31.81 9.48
C ASN A 916 7.93 -30.92 10.11
N SER A 917 7.96 -30.85 11.45
CA SER A 917 9.04 -30.18 12.18
C SER A 917 10.40 -30.77 11.81
N SER A 918 11.37 -29.92 11.48
CA SER A 918 12.73 -30.34 11.10
C SER A 918 13.42 -31.18 12.19
N GLN A 919 13.03 -31.02 13.45
CA GLN A 919 13.53 -31.80 14.59
C GLN A 919 13.28 -33.30 14.43
N TYR A 920 12.07 -33.67 14.00
CA TYR A 920 11.70 -35.07 13.73
C TYR A 920 12.05 -35.45 12.29
N GLY A 921 11.87 -34.48 11.38
CA GLY A 921 12.14 -34.59 9.96
C GLY A 921 11.03 -35.30 9.21
N ASP A 922 11.39 -35.87 8.08
CA ASP A 922 10.49 -36.48 7.13
C ASP A 922 9.53 -35.52 6.41
N SER A 923 9.95 -34.27 6.26
CA SER A 923 9.30 -33.38 5.29
C SER A 923 9.62 -33.89 3.88
N ARG A 924 8.59 -34.11 3.06
CA ARG A 924 8.74 -34.75 1.74
C ARG A 924 7.74 -34.29 0.70
N ILE A 925 8.11 -34.44 -0.56
CA ILE A 925 7.21 -34.41 -1.71
C ILE A 925 7.35 -35.75 -2.41
N VAL A 926 6.23 -36.44 -2.62
CA VAL A 926 6.20 -37.77 -3.24
C VAL A 926 5.18 -37.85 -4.37
N GLN A 927 5.46 -38.75 -5.33
CA GLN A 927 4.65 -38.96 -6.53
C GLN A 927 4.34 -40.45 -6.76
N PRO A 928 3.29 -40.82 -7.54
CA PRO A 928 2.87 -42.21 -7.77
C PRO A 928 3.80 -43.02 -8.68
N ALA A 929 5.10 -42.98 -8.40
CA ALA A 929 6.16 -43.57 -9.19
C ALA A 929 6.72 -44.87 -8.61
N LYS A 930 7.67 -45.48 -9.33
CA LYS A 930 8.55 -46.55 -8.82
C LYS A 930 9.44 -46.04 -7.69
N SER A 931 9.88 -46.94 -6.81
CA SER A 931 10.48 -46.58 -5.51
C SER A 931 11.62 -45.57 -5.63
N ASP A 932 12.49 -45.73 -6.62
CA ASP A 932 13.66 -44.86 -6.84
C ASP A 932 13.28 -43.42 -7.22
N PHE A 933 12.08 -43.22 -7.78
CA PHE A 933 11.57 -41.92 -8.23
C PHE A 933 10.38 -41.43 -7.40
N LYS A 934 9.98 -42.20 -6.38
CA LYS A 934 8.82 -41.88 -5.54
C LYS A 934 9.04 -40.59 -4.77
N ASN A 935 10.22 -40.42 -4.17
CA ASN A 935 10.57 -39.23 -3.39
C ASN A 935 11.19 -38.18 -4.31
N MET A 936 10.51 -37.05 -4.46
CA MET A 936 11.03 -35.86 -5.14
C MET A 936 11.86 -35.03 -4.15
N ILE A 937 11.29 -34.80 -2.96
CA ILE A 937 11.99 -34.22 -1.80
C ILE A 937 11.85 -35.18 -0.62
N SER A 938 12.92 -35.35 0.15
CA SER A 938 12.87 -35.94 1.50
C SER A 938 13.98 -35.34 2.34
N VAL A 939 13.63 -34.73 3.48
CA VAL A 939 14.60 -34.05 4.35
C VAL A 939 14.38 -34.41 5.82
N LYS A 940 15.49 -34.46 6.57
CA LYS A 940 15.51 -34.64 8.03
C LYS A 940 16.55 -33.71 8.66
N GLY A 941 16.19 -33.08 9.78
CA GLY A 941 17.09 -32.21 10.53
C GLY A 941 17.19 -30.78 9.96
N GLY A 942 18.05 -29.98 10.60
CA GLY A 942 18.30 -28.58 10.26
C GLY A 942 17.83 -27.62 11.35
N LYS A 943 18.72 -26.72 11.82
CA LYS A 943 18.38 -25.68 12.82
C LYS A 943 17.94 -24.36 12.18
N HIS A 944 18.54 -24.04 11.04
CA HIS A 944 18.19 -22.85 10.25
C HIS A 944 17.01 -23.18 9.33
N PRO A 945 16.06 -22.24 9.16
CA PRO A 945 14.93 -22.45 8.26
C PRO A 945 15.41 -22.57 6.81
N VAL A 946 14.90 -23.56 6.10
CA VAL A 946 15.19 -23.76 4.67
C VAL A 946 13.88 -24.00 3.93
N VAL A 947 13.78 -23.48 2.71
CA VAL A 947 12.68 -23.81 1.80
C VAL A 947 13.22 -24.69 0.68
N LEU A 948 12.76 -25.93 0.63
CA LEU A 948 13.05 -26.86 -0.44
C LEU A 948 11.99 -26.69 -1.52
N ILE A 949 12.40 -26.60 -2.78
CA ILE A 949 11.49 -26.26 -3.88
C ILE A 949 11.54 -27.34 -4.95
N ASP A 950 10.37 -27.82 -5.36
CA ASP A 950 10.20 -28.71 -6.52
C ASP A 950 8.90 -28.37 -7.27
N GLU A 951 8.69 -28.95 -8.45
CA GLU A 951 7.56 -28.66 -9.32
C GLU A 951 6.68 -29.90 -9.55
N LEU A 952 5.40 -29.79 -9.20
CA LEU A 952 4.41 -30.81 -9.47
C LEU A 952 3.96 -30.74 -10.93
N GLN A 953 4.35 -31.76 -11.71
CA GLN A 953 3.98 -31.93 -13.12
C GLN A 953 2.56 -32.52 -13.23
N ILE A 954 1.56 -31.70 -12.92
CA ILE A 954 0.13 -32.05 -12.84
C ILE A 954 -0.43 -32.42 -14.21
N ASP A 955 -0.04 -31.70 -15.26
CA ASP A 955 -0.41 -32.00 -16.64
C ASP A 955 -0.03 -33.43 -17.06
N LYS A 956 1.24 -33.82 -16.82
CA LYS A 956 1.77 -35.15 -17.13
C LYS A 956 1.08 -36.23 -16.31
N LEU A 957 0.79 -35.96 -15.04
CA LEU A 957 0.06 -36.89 -14.18
C LEU A 957 -1.36 -37.13 -14.72
N ARG A 958 -2.09 -36.08 -15.08
CA ARG A 958 -3.46 -36.17 -15.63
C ARG A 958 -3.49 -36.89 -16.97
N ASP A 959 -2.55 -36.57 -17.86
CA ASP A 959 -2.41 -37.24 -19.16
C ASP A 959 -2.15 -38.75 -19.00
N PHE A 960 -1.34 -39.15 -18.01
CA PHE A 960 -1.14 -40.55 -17.68
C PHE A 960 -2.40 -41.20 -17.09
N GLN A 961 -3.07 -40.53 -16.14
CA GLN A 961 -4.31 -41.00 -15.51
C GLN A 961 -5.46 -41.19 -16.51
N ASN A 962 -5.51 -40.38 -17.57
CA ASN A 962 -6.55 -40.46 -18.61
C ASN A 962 -6.40 -41.69 -19.52
N LYS A 963 -5.20 -42.28 -19.60
CA LYS A 963 -4.93 -43.46 -20.44
C LYS A 963 -5.54 -44.73 -19.86
N GLU A 964 -5.89 -45.67 -20.73
CA GLU A 964 -6.22 -47.05 -20.33
C GLU A 964 -4.99 -47.83 -19.87
N TYR A 965 -5.21 -48.89 -19.08
CA TYR A 965 -4.14 -49.67 -18.46
C TYR A 965 -3.11 -50.19 -19.48
N ASN A 966 -3.56 -50.64 -20.65
CA ASN A 966 -2.68 -51.12 -21.73
C ASN A 966 -1.69 -50.03 -22.20
N LEU A 967 -2.17 -48.79 -22.36
CA LEU A 967 -1.35 -47.65 -22.77
C LEU A 967 -0.44 -47.16 -21.63
N GLN A 968 -0.94 -47.15 -20.39
CA GLN A 968 -0.12 -46.87 -19.21
C GLN A 968 1.04 -47.87 -19.10
N LYS A 969 0.75 -49.17 -19.26
CA LYS A 969 1.73 -50.24 -19.23
C LYS A 969 2.75 -50.12 -20.34
N GLU A 970 2.33 -49.80 -21.57
CA GLU A 970 3.24 -49.56 -22.69
C GLU A 970 4.24 -48.43 -22.40
N LEU A 971 3.77 -47.32 -21.81
CA LEU A 971 4.65 -46.21 -21.41
C LEU A 971 5.67 -46.63 -20.35
N ILE A 972 5.26 -47.48 -19.42
CA ILE A 972 6.12 -48.01 -18.35
C ILE A 972 7.16 -48.97 -18.93
N ASP A 973 6.73 -49.94 -19.73
CA ASP A 973 7.59 -50.98 -20.32
C ASP A 973 8.63 -50.38 -21.29
N LYS A 974 8.29 -49.26 -21.94
CA LYS A 974 9.20 -48.47 -22.80
C LYS A 974 10.02 -47.42 -22.05
N GLU A 975 9.97 -47.41 -20.72
CA GLU A 975 10.65 -46.44 -19.84
C GLU A 975 10.36 -44.95 -20.17
N LYS A 976 9.21 -44.66 -20.79
CA LYS A 976 8.78 -43.29 -21.11
C LYS A 976 8.20 -42.54 -19.91
N THR A 977 7.92 -43.25 -18.82
CA THR A 977 7.44 -42.69 -17.55
C THR A 977 7.97 -43.48 -16.36
N HIS A 978 8.03 -42.85 -15.19
CA HIS A 978 8.35 -43.50 -13.92
C HIS A 978 7.11 -43.74 -13.05
N LEU A 979 5.95 -43.25 -13.48
CA LEU A 979 4.66 -43.47 -12.82
C LEU A 979 4.30 -44.96 -12.88
N LYS A 980 3.58 -45.46 -11.88
CA LYS A 980 2.98 -46.81 -11.95
C LYS A 980 1.49 -46.69 -12.33
N PRO A 981 0.83 -47.81 -12.71
CA PRO A 981 -0.56 -47.76 -13.15
C PRO A 981 -1.54 -47.23 -12.10
N THR A 982 -2.65 -46.66 -12.57
CA THR A 982 -3.76 -46.22 -11.72
C THR A 982 -4.39 -47.38 -10.94
N PRO A 983 -4.88 -47.16 -9.71
CA PRO A 983 -5.48 -48.21 -8.89
C PRO A 983 -6.83 -48.69 -9.47
N PRO A 984 -7.36 -49.85 -9.02
CA PRO A 984 -8.70 -50.29 -9.38
C PRO A 984 -9.77 -49.24 -9.08
N ASP A 985 -10.85 -49.21 -9.87
CA ASP A 985 -11.99 -48.29 -9.72
C ASP A 985 -11.58 -46.79 -9.67
N PHE A 986 -10.51 -46.43 -10.38
CA PHE A 986 -10.10 -45.04 -10.53
C PHE A 986 -11.01 -44.33 -11.55
N ASN A 987 -11.80 -43.35 -11.10
CA ASN A 987 -12.77 -42.68 -11.95
C ASN A 987 -12.08 -41.68 -12.89
N LYS A 988 -12.12 -41.99 -14.20
CA LYS A 988 -11.50 -41.16 -15.25
C LYS A 988 -12.33 -39.94 -15.65
N ASP A 989 -13.64 -39.94 -15.40
CA ASP A 989 -14.48 -38.76 -15.64
C ASP A 989 -14.02 -37.59 -14.75
N ASN A 990 -13.62 -37.87 -13.51
CA ASN A 990 -13.00 -36.86 -12.64
C ASN A 990 -11.66 -36.35 -13.19
N VAL A 991 -10.88 -37.19 -13.87
CA VAL A 991 -9.64 -36.75 -14.54
C VAL A 991 -9.97 -35.83 -15.71
N LEU A 992 -10.97 -36.19 -16.52
CA LEU A 992 -11.44 -35.36 -17.65
C LEU A 992 -11.97 -34.01 -17.17
N LYS A 993 -12.77 -33.97 -16.11
CA LYS A 993 -13.20 -32.72 -15.47
C LYS A 993 -12.00 -31.85 -15.07
N ARG A 994 -11.01 -32.43 -14.38
CA ARG A 994 -9.78 -31.71 -14.00
C ARG A 994 -8.99 -31.20 -15.20
N ILE A 995 -8.88 -31.98 -16.28
CA ILE A 995 -8.23 -31.55 -17.54
C ILE A 995 -8.97 -30.37 -18.16
N LYS A 996 -10.31 -30.38 -18.13
CA LYS A 996 -11.18 -29.30 -18.63
C LYS A 996 -11.32 -28.11 -17.68
N ASP A 997 -10.70 -28.17 -16.50
CA ASP A 997 -10.80 -27.14 -15.46
C ASP A 997 -12.23 -26.96 -14.90
N GLU A 998 -12.98 -28.06 -14.79
CA GLU A 998 -14.36 -28.08 -14.32
C GLU A 998 -14.47 -28.43 -12.81
N PRO A 999 -15.48 -27.93 -12.09
CA PRO A 999 -15.76 -28.36 -10.72
C PRO A 999 -16.00 -29.88 -10.63
N ILE A 1000 -15.50 -30.52 -9.56
CA ILE A 1000 -15.57 -31.97 -9.35
C ILE A 1000 -16.88 -32.41 -8.69
#